data_AF-A0A5Q4H5C5-F1
#
_entry.id   AF-A0A5Q4H5C5-F1
#
_cell.length_a   1.000
_cell.length_b   1.000
_cell.length_c   1.000
_cell.angle_alpha   90.00
_cell.angle_beta   90.00
_cell.angle_gamma   90.00
#
_symmetry.space_group_name_H-M   'P 1'
#
loop_
_entity.id
_entity.type
_entity.pdbx_description
1 polymer ?
#
loop_
_entity_poly.entity_id
_entity_poly.type
_entity_poly.pdbx_seq_one_letter_code
_entity_poly.pdbx_strand_id
1 'polypeptide(L)'
;FSMDRWSHTRTPFIGVIDEFTAWDRALTPCEVLALSRRRRSLMPGLRIDRHLMECLLTGLSRGMRATLRTADAFNLMRHPGYANISALHELDLYLSKSDLRYFARGQQASLSTGYLIREAARPLSIQVYNGDKRHAGTLQLHPDSIADQPWQRRTAWILTTEDETLTLGSRRLRISPPETSGFLAPLFETALARKLKIPHVENGLLRLSINGEFRGVYYFEDYAHMGIFPGQGGNRHWGTRGPADWPSMFRPAHAPPSALAPLNARIPLNEETLRGVYNNLVAMHKRILVNDPFTPVSSREIRHRIRHYGESVLSDFPPVKNNAELIPAALDLLTETMLLGNNPSPSFVTENLDLEAFRVPGLTIAWHSETPDFLANDGTIARPPGRTAPVDARLTAIFSSDLSAQDAKTLRFRIMPEILDMPAFMLYANDKLGKRKRVDALAYFYPADSNGRAPTMLAATSWSGGGISHRGNTSHWDAKKPFNFRCDEPHRLMNDTGTKHLLFSNGVRDPTRMRNNLSYELFRSFSTEPSPRHAPDLKWAEVFFNGDYIGLYEMHTRVDRHSLGFPRYGDDIEYPAQLFKTTSQKYPTLRWGEHAQDYTETRQALADARGLLAFETLASRVDLSSAIDYHILLNIIEGTDNMTHNYILAKWPGENTKYEYVAWDMKRTFRGGDCYFTHHFAHHAQHTDEFQSLVRERWAEVRGSLASPATLLSRIEAMEGSIARHIPWEFERWGVDEGRPYQEFVDELRSNLVYRITLLDQRWGQ
;
A
#
# COMPACT_ATOMS: atom_id res chain seq x y z
N PHE A 1 -2.52 -26.10 -24.33
CA PHE A 1 -1.34 -26.62 -23.61
C PHE A 1 -0.87 -25.57 -22.61
N SER A 2 -1.32 -25.66 -21.36
CA SER A 2 -0.91 -24.76 -20.28
C SER A 2 0.48 -25.17 -19.78
N MET A 3 1.52 -24.47 -20.23
CA MET A 3 2.80 -24.49 -19.53
C MET A 3 2.70 -23.48 -18.40
N ASP A 4 2.74 -23.96 -17.16
CA ASP A 4 3.05 -23.12 -16.01
C ASP A 4 4.33 -22.34 -16.31
N ARG A 5 4.20 -21.03 -16.55
CA ARG A 5 5.35 -20.14 -16.67
C ARG A 5 5.93 -19.95 -15.28
N TRP A 6 7.03 -20.64 -15.00
CA TRP A 6 7.86 -20.38 -13.84
C TRP A 6 8.65 -19.10 -14.12
N SER A 7 8.49 -18.08 -13.27
CA SER A 7 9.20 -16.81 -13.42
C SER A 7 10.70 -17.02 -13.20
N HIS A 8 11.50 -16.81 -14.25
CA HIS A 8 12.96 -16.68 -14.16
C HIS A 8 13.33 -15.60 -13.11
N THR A 9 13.88 -16.00 -11.96
CA THR A 9 14.68 -15.11 -11.12
C THR A 9 16.03 -14.88 -11.81
N ARG A 10 16.23 -13.70 -12.40
CA ARG A 10 17.39 -13.39 -13.27
C ARG A 10 18.66 -12.94 -12.55
N THR A 11 18.70 -12.88 -11.22
CA THR A 11 19.89 -12.47 -10.43
C THR A 11 20.13 -13.33 -9.18
N PRO A 12 21.38 -13.33 -8.65
CA PRO A 12 21.72 -14.06 -7.43
C PRO A 12 21.11 -13.40 -6.19
N PHE A 13 20.63 -14.27 -5.30
CA PHE A 13 19.99 -13.97 -4.03
C PHE A 13 20.97 -13.27 -3.10
N ILE A 14 20.73 -12.00 -2.78
CA ILE A 14 21.42 -11.32 -1.68
C ILE A 14 20.37 -10.99 -0.63
N GLY A 15 20.24 -11.90 0.34
CA GLY A 15 19.50 -11.65 1.57
C GLY A 15 18.44 -12.70 1.89
N VAL A 16 18.79 -13.59 2.81
CA VAL A 16 17.91 -14.52 3.54
C VAL A 16 17.21 -15.56 2.67
N ILE A 17 17.37 -16.82 3.03
CA ILE A 17 16.64 -17.96 2.46
C ILE A 17 15.16 -17.81 2.91
N ASP A 18 14.41 -16.90 2.28
CA ASP A 18 12.97 -16.72 2.49
C ASP A 18 12.20 -16.85 1.16
N GLU A 19 12.80 -17.53 0.18
CA GLU A 19 12.11 -18.01 -1.01
C GLU A 19 11.78 -19.49 -0.85
N PHE A 20 10.49 -19.79 -0.69
CA PHE A 20 9.97 -21.08 -1.09
C PHE A 20 10.05 -21.16 -2.61
N THR A 21 11.12 -21.72 -3.15
CA THR A 21 10.97 -22.46 -4.40
C THR A 21 10.19 -23.72 -4.02
N ALA A 22 9.08 -24.01 -4.70
CA ALA A 22 8.42 -25.30 -4.54
C ALA A 22 9.39 -26.37 -5.08
N TRP A 23 10.20 -26.92 -4.20
CA TRP A 23 11.03 -28.07 -4.50
C TRP A 23 10.15 -29.31 -4.35
N ASP A 24 10.26 -30.21 -5.30
CA ASP A 24 9.67 -31.55 -5.22
C ASP A 24 10.32 -32.42 -4.13
N ARG A 25 11.40 -31.92 -3.50
CA ARG A 25 12.10 -32.55 -2.38
C ARG A 25 12.83 -31.53 -1.50
N ALA A 26 13.17 -31.93 -0.27
CA ALA A 26 14.09 -31.14 0.56
C ALA A 26 15.49 -31.03 -0.09
N LEU A 27 16.12 -29.87 0.09
CA LEU A 27 17.53 -29.64 -0.28
C LEU A 27 18.44 -30.18 0.83
N THR A 28 19.56 -30.79 0.44
CA THR A 28 20.60 -31.21 1.38
C THR A 28 21.40 -30.00 1.91
N PRO A 29 22.03 -30.08 3.10
CA PRO A 29 22.88 -29.00 3.62
C PRO A 29 23.99 -28.57 2.64
N CYS A 30 24.58 -29.52 1.90
CA CYS A 30 25.59 -29.25 0.88
C CYS A 30 25.03 -28.45 -0.31
N GLU A 31 23.81 -28.76 -0.76
CA GLU A 31 23.13 -28.00 -1.81
C GLU A 31 22.81 -26.58 -1.34
N VAL A 32 22.33 -26.40 -0.12
CA VAL A 32 22.08 -25.07 0.48
C VAL A 32 23.37 -24.25 0.56
N LEU A 33 24.47 -24.84 1.05
CA LEU A 33 25.79 -24.20 1.11
C LEU A 33 26.31 -23.83 -0.29
N ALA A 34 26.18 -24.74 -1.26
CA ALA A 34 26.60 -24.48 -2.63
C ALA A 34 25.78 -23.35 -3.29
N LEU A 35 24.46 -23.30 -3.04
CA LEU A 35 23.59 -22.23 -3.54
C LEU A 35 23.91 -20.89 -2.88
N SER A 36 24.18 -20.87 -1.57
CA SER A 36 24.52 -19.64 -0.82
C SER A 36 25.80 -18.95 -1.32
N ARG A 37 26.73 -19.70 -1.90
CA ARG A 37 28.02 -19.20 -2.40
C ARG A 37 27.98 -18.81 -3.89
N ARG A 38 26.90 -19.12 -4.62
CA ARG A 38 26.80 -18.87 -6.06
C ARG A 38 26.45 -17.41 -6.35
N ARG A 39 27.16 -16.82 -7.30
CA ARG A 39 26.87 -15.49 -7.87
C ARG A 39 25.92 -15.54 -9.08
N ARG A 40 25.25 -16.67 -9.33
CA ARG A 40 24.32 -16.89 -10.46
C ARG A 40 22.95 -17.33 -9.93
N SER A 41 21.92 -17.23 -10.78
CA SER A 41 20.54 -17.65 -10.48
C SER A 41 20.44 -19.12 -10.00
N LEU A 42 19.42 -19.45 -9.19
CA LEU A 42 19.17 -20.77 -8.59
C LEU A 42 18.85 -21.85 -9.63
N MET A 43 18.10 -21.51 -10.69
CA MET A 43 17.65 -22.45 -11.74
C MET A 43 18.79 -23.25 -12.39
N PRO A 44 19.87 -22.61 -12.92
CA PRO A 44 21.01 -23.34 -13.48
C PRO A 44 21.82 -24.11 -12.43
N GLY A 45 21.59 -23.89 -11.14
CA GLY A 45 22.26 -24.61 -10.04
C GLY A 45 21.64 -25.96 -9.69
N LEU A 46 20.34 -26.15 -9.93
CA LEU A 46 19.59 -27.33 -9.51
C LEU A 46 19.00 -28.14 -10.68
N ARG A 47 18.60 -27.48 -11.77
CA ARG A 47 17.95 -28.07 -12.95
C ARG A 47 18.48 -27.43 -14.23
N ILE A 48 19.73 -27.74 -14.58
CA ILE A 48 20.40 -27.15 -15.75
C ILE A 48 19.67 -27.49 -17.07
N ASP A 49 19.08 -28.68 -17.14
CA ASP A 49 18.23 -29.18 -18.22
C ASP A 49 17.01 -28.27 -18.46
N ARG A 50 16.27 -27.93 -17.40
CA ARG A 50 15.11 -27.03 -17.49
C ARG A 50 15.52 -25.61 -17.83
N HIS A 51 16.62 -25.12 -17.25
CA HIS A 51 17.15 -23.80 -17.56
C HIS A 51 17.58 -23.68 -19.03
N LEU A 52 18.23 -24.71 -19.58
CA LEU A 52 18.61 -24.76 -21.00
C LEU A 52 17.39 -24.83 -21.91
N MET A 53 16.39 -25.64 -21.56
CA MET A 53 15.12 -25.72 -22.30
C MET A 53 14.39 -24.37 -22.32
N GLU A 54 14.33 -23.67 -21.19
CA GLU A 54 13.71 -22.34 -21.10
C GLU A 54 14.51 -21.30 -21.91
N CYS A 55 15.84 -21.33 -21.84
CA CYS A 55 16.69 -20.50 -22.69
C CYS A 55 16.45 -20.77 -24.18
N LEU A 56 16.33 -22.04 -24.58
CA LEU A 56 16.05 -22.46 -25.95
C LEU A 56 14.68 -21.97 -26.41
N LEU A 57 13.62 -22.23 -25.64
CA LEU A 57 12.25 -21.80 -25.96
C LEU A 57 12.13 -20.27 -26.01
N THR A 58 12.80 -19.58 -25.09
CA THR A 58 12.90 -18.12 -25.10
C THR A 58 13.69 -17.61 -26.31
N GLY A 59 14.78 -18.28 -26.68
CA GLY A 59 15.57 -17.99 -27.86
C GLY A 59 14.78 -18.18 -29.16
N LEU A 60 14.09 -19.31 -29.31
CA LEU A 60 13.22 -19.62 -30.46
C LEU A 60 12.08 -18.61 -30.60
N SER A 61 11.39 -18.31 -29.50
CA SER A 61 10.30 -17.32 -29.53
C SER A 61 10.80 -15.91 -29.86
N ARG A 62 11.99 -15.51 -29.38
CA ARG A 62 12.65 -14.25 -29.79
C ARG A 62 13.02 -14.27 -31.27
N GLY A 63 13.61 -15.38 -31.73
CA GLY A 63 14.00 -15.57 -33.13
C GLY A 63 12.81 -15.45 -34.08
N MET A 64 11.72 -16.17 -33.83
CA MET A 64 10.50 -16.10 -34.64
C MET A 64 9.93 -14.68 -34.71
N ARG A 65 9.85 -13.96 -33.58
CA ARG A 65 9.36 -12.57 -33.55
C ARG A 65 10.27 -11.61 -34.28
N ALA A 66 11.59 -11.76 -34.11
CA ALA A 66 12.58 -10.96 -34.83
C ALA A 66 12.43 -11.15 -36.34
N THR A 67 12.33 -12.40 -36.81
CA THR A 67 12.13 -12.70 -38.24
C THR A 67 10.85 -12.08 -38.79
N LEU A 68 9.72 -12.19 -38.05
CA LEU A 68 8.46 -11.55 -38.44
C LEU A 68 8.58 -10.02 -38.50
N ARG A 69 9.35 -9.40 -37.60
CA ARG A 69 9.60 -7.96 -37.63
C ARG A 69 10.52 -7.56 -38.80
N THR A 70 11.54 -8.35 -39.11
CA THR A 70 12.41 -8.13 -40.27
C THR A 70 11.59 -8.18 -41.56
N ALA A 71 10.63 -9.11 -41.66
CA ALA A 71 9.71 -9.18 -42.82
C ALA A 71 8.90 -7.88 -42.99
N ASP A 72 8.55 -7.19 -41.90
CA ASP A 72 7.88 -5.88 -42.01
C ASP A 72 8.79 -4.77 -42.56
N ALA A 73 10.11 -4.85 -42.36
CA ALA A 73 11.06 -3.86 -42.88
C ALA A 73 11.15 -3.91 -44.41
N PHE A 74 10.82 -5.06 -45.01
CA PHE A 74 10.74 -5.25 -46.46
C PHE A 74 9.31 -5.08 -47.02
N ASN A 75 8.34 -4.69 -46.18
CA ASN A 75 6.97 -4.50 -46.63
C ASN A 75 6.79 -3.11 -47.25
N LEU A 76 6.69 -3.06 -48.58
CA LEU A 76 6.52 -1.83 -49.38
C LEU A 76 5.24 -1.05 -49.07
N MET A 77 4.22 -1.68 -48.48
CA MET A 77 2.97 -1.02 -48.08
C MET A 77 3.08 -0.33 -46.71
N ARG A 78 4.22 -0.50 -46.01
CA ARG A 78 4.53 0.21 -44.78
C ARG A 78 5.29 1.48 -45.10
N HIS A 79 4.78 2.62 -44.66
CA HIS A 79 5.55 3.86 -44.68
C HIS A 79 5.82 4.31 -43.24
N PRO A 80 7.08 4.24 -42.77
CA PRO A 80 7.48 4.66 -41.42
C PRO A 80 7.05 6.09 -41.08
N GLY A 81 6.92 6.95 -42.10
CA GLY A 81 6.48 8.34 -41.95
C GLY A 81 5.02 8.52 -41.52
N TYR A 82 4.13 7.53 -41.71
CA TYR A 82 2.71 7.69 -41.34
C TYR A 82 2.51 7.91 -39.85
N ALA A 83 3.27 7.20 -39.01
CA ALA A 83 3.19 7.39 -37.57
C ALA A 83 3.74 8.77 -37.17
N ASN A 84 4.79 9.23 -37.85
CA ASN A 84 5.45 10.50 -37.57
C ASN A 84 4.59 11.72 -37.99
N ILE A 85 3.88 11.65 -39.11
CA ILE A 85 3.05 12.74 -39.66
C ILE A 85 1.58 12.60 -39.19
N SER A 86 1.32 11.76 -38.18
CA SER A 86 -0.04 11.60 -37.65
C SER A 86 -0.49 12.86 -36.89
N ALA A 87 -1.80 13.12 -36.90
CA ALA A 87 -2.41 14.23 -36.15
C ALA A 87 -2.45 14.01 -34.62
N LEU A 88 -1.70 13.03 -34.11
CA LEU A 88 -1.56 12.81 -32.66
C LEU A 88 -0.76 13.96 -32.04
N HIS A 89 -1.10 14.29 -30.79
CA HIS A 89 -0.35 15.25 -29.99
C HIS A 89 1.12 14.84 -29.90
N GLU A 90 2.03 15.81 -30.05
CA GLU A 90 3.46 15.59 -29.94
C GLU A 90 3.97 16.05 -28.58
N LEU A 91 4.65 15.15 -27.88
CA LEU A 91 5.36 15.44 -26.66
C LEU A 91 6.86 15.32 -26.95
N ASP A 92 7.58 16.44 -26.93
CA ASP A 92 9.04 16.45 -27.11
C ASP A 92 9.76 16.64 -25.78
N LEU A 93 10.60 15.67 -25.43
CA LEU A 93 11.41 15.67 -24.23
C LEU A 93 12.85 16.04 -24.58
N TYR A 94 13.37 17.09 -23.97
CA TYR A 94 14.76 17.46 -24.13
C TYR A 94 15.62 16.85 -23.02
N LEU A 95 16.52 15.96 -23.42
CA LEU A 95 17.43 15.22 -22.56
C LEU A 95 18.87 15.54 -22.94
N SER A 96 19.69 15.92 -21.96
CA SER A 96 21.12 16.08 -22.22
C SER A 96 21.77 14.74 -22.61
N LYS A 97 22.96 14.77 -23.22
CA LYS A 97 23.72 13.54 -23.52
C LYS A 97 23.99 12.71 -22.26
N SER A 98 24.14 13.34 -21.09
CA SER A 98 24.25 12.66 -19.80
C SER A 98 22.96 11.94 -19.42
N ASP A 99 21.81 12.58 -19.56
CA ASP A 99 20.50 12.01 -19.18
C ASP A 99 20.13 10.83 -20.09
N LEU A 100 20.41 10.95 -21.40
CA LEU A 100 20.24 9.83 -22.33
C LEU A 100 21.06 8.60 -21.91
N ARG A 101 22.35 8.80 -21.59
CA ARG A 101 23.21 7.71 -21.09
C ARG A 101 22.77 7.20 -19.73
N TYR A 102 22.21 8.05 -18.89
CA TYR A 102 21.67 7.68 -17.60
C TYR A 102 20.54 6.69 -17.75
N PHE A 103 19.49 7.07 -18.49
CA PHE A 103 18.31 6.23 -18.69
C PHE A 103 18.62 4.97 -19.49
N ALA A 104 19.47 5.04 -20.52
CA ALA A 104 19.88 3.85 -21.27
C ALA A 104 20.58 2.82 -20.38
N ARG A 105 21.51 3.24 -19.52
CA ARG A 105 22.17 2.35 -18.55
C ARG A 105 21.19 1.81 -17.52
N GLY A 106 20.32 2.67 -17.00
CA GLY A 106 19.31 2.29 -16.02
C GLY A 106 18.34 1.23 -16.56
N GLN A 107 17.86 1.41 -17.79
CA GLN A 107 17.00 0.45 -18.47
C GLN A 107 17.72 -0.86 -18.73
N GLN A 108 18.94 -0.82 -19.27
CA GLN A 108 19.72 -2.03 -19.55
C GLN A 108 20.00 -2.85 -18.28
N ALA A 109 20.37 -2.18 -17.20
CA ALA A 109 20.57 -2.82 -15.90
C ALA A 109 19.25 -3.37 -15.33
N SER A 110 18.14 -2.65 -15.49
CA SER A 110 16.84 -3.14 -15.02
C SER A 110 16.33 -4.35 -15.82
N LEU A 111 16.57 -4.38 -17.14
CA LEU A 111 16.24 -5.53 -18.00
C LEU A 111 17.08 -6.77 -17.67
N SER A 112 18.33 -6.59 -17.23
CA SER A 112 19.20 -7.70 -16.84
C SER A 112 18.81 -8.28 -15.48
N THR A 113 18.35 -7.45 -14.55
CA THR A 113 17.87 -7.89 -13.23
C THR A 113 16.42 -8.40 -13.25
N GLY A 114 15.60 -7.93 -14.19
CA GLY A 114 14.15 -8.18 -14.22
C GLY A 114 13.36 -7.29 -13.26
N TYR A 115 13.98 -6.26 -12.67
CA TYR A 115 13.33 -5.30 -11.79
C TYR A 115 13.87 -3.90 -12.02
N LEU A 116 13.08 -2.87 -11.73
CA LEU A 116 13.54 -1.48 -11.83
C LEU A 116 14.59 -1.24 -10.74
N ILE A 117 15.84 -1.07 -11.14
CA ILE A 117 16.91 -0.80 -10.18
C ILE A 117 16.71 0.59 -9.59
N ARG A 118 17.12 0.75 -8.33
CA ARG A 118 16.89 1.98 -7.58
C ARG A 118 17.45 3.19 -8.30
N GLU A 119 18.67 3.09 -8.80
CA GLU A 119 19.31 4.18 -9.54
C GLU A 119 18.47 4.57 -10.77
N ALA A 120 17.97 3.60 -11.54
CA ALA A 120 17.17 3.87 -12.74
C ALA A 120 15.83 4.56 -12.45
N ALA A 121 15.27 4.36 -11.26
CA ALA A 121 14.02 5.00 -10.83
C ALA A 121 14.19 6.49 -10.44
N ARG A 122 15.39 7.07 -10.49
CA ARG A 122 15.58 8.49 -10.12
C ARG A 122 14.79 9.46 -11.01
N PRO A 123 14.03 10.40 -10.43
CA PRO A 123 13.52 11.54 -11.18
C PRO A 123 14.68 12.49 -11.54
N LEU A 124 14.80 12.83 -12.82
CA LEU A 124 15.74 13.84 -13.33
C LEU A 124 14.98 15.06 -13.83
N SER A 125 15.49 16.25 -13.53
CA SER A 125 14.96 17.49 -14.10
C SER A 125 15.27 17.57 -15.59
N ILE A 126 14.25 17.81 -16.40
CA ILE A 126 14.33 17.89 -17.85
C ILE A 126 13.58 19.12 -18.35
N GLN A 127 13.64 19.34 -19.65
CA GLN A 127 12.81 20.34 -20.32
C GLN A 127 11.83 19.63 -21.23
N VAL A 128 10.58 20.06 -21.19
CA VAL A 128 9.48 19.55 -22.01
C VAL A 128 9.07 20.65 -22.98
N TYR A 129 8.88 20.29 -24.23
CA TYR A 129 8.45 21.20 -25.28
C TYR A 129 7.04 20.85 -25.75
N ASN A 130 6.23 21.90 -25.94
CA ASN A 130 4.94 21.82 -26.62
C ASN A 130 4.93 22.91 -27.71
N GLY A 131 5.16 22.49 -28.95
CA GLY A 131 5.51 23.41 -30.03
C GLY A 131 6.76 24.21 -29.66
N ASP A 132 6.68 25.53 -29.72
CA ASP A 132 7.80 26.44 -29.43
C ASP A 132 7.97 26.78 -27.94
N LYS A 133 7.04 26.34 -27.07
CA LYS A 133 7.07 26.68 -25.64
C LYS A 133 7.84 25.63 -24.85
N ARG A 134 8.67 26.11 -23.91
CA ARG A 134 9.55 25.31 -23.06
C ARG A 134 9.09 25.35 -21.61
N HIS A 135 9.07 24.19 -20.97
CA HIS A 135 8.61 24.03 -19.60
C HIS A 135 9.51 23.10 -18.81
N ALA A 136 9.65 23.38 -17.52
CA ALA A 136 10.40 22.53 -16.61
C ALA A 136 9.55 21.32 -16.19
N GLY A 137 10.18 20.16 -16.09
CA GLY A 137 9.55 18.96 -15.57
C GLY A 137 10.56 17.98 -14.99
N THR A 138 10.06 16.89 -14.41
CA THR A 138 10.89 15.76 -13.98
C THR A 138 10.49 14.50 -14.71
N LEU A 139 11.48 13.71 -15.14
CA LEU A 139 11.29 12.45 -15.83
C LEU A 139 11.88 11.29 -15.02
N GLN A 140 11.12 10.22 -14.90
CA GLN A 140 11.52 8.99 -14.19
C GLN A 140 11.16 7.76 -15.03
N LEU A 141 11.95 6.70 -14.95
CA LEU A 141 11.59 5.41 -15.56
C LEU A 141 10.47 4.73 -14.77
N HIS A 142 9.45 4.25 -15.49
CA HIS A 142 8.35 3.48 -14.91
C HIS A 142 8.67 1.96 -14.93
N PRO A 143 8.23 1.16 -13.93
CA PRO A 143 8.43 -0.29 -13.90
C PRO A 143 7.96 -1.06 -15.14
N ASP A 144 6.95 -0.57 -15.87
CA ASP A 144 6.48 -1.16 -17.14
C ASP A 144 7.59 -1.25 -18.20
N SER A 145 8.66 -0.46 -18.08
CA SER A 145 9.87 -0.56 -18.91
C SER A 145 10.53 -1.93 -18.84
N ILE A 146 10.20 -2.73 -17.83
CA ILE A 146 10.85 -3.99 -17.44
C ILE A 146 9.80 -5.10 -17.32
N ALA A 147 8.60 -4.91 -17.90
CA ALA A 147 7.59 -5.97 -17.96
C ALA A 147 8.24 -7.28 -18.46
N ASP A 148 7.70 -8.44 -18.04
CA ASP A 148 8.23 -9.81 -18.25
C ASP A 148 8.42 -10.26 -19.72
N GLN A 149 8.48 -9.31 -20.65
CA GLN A 149 8.59 -9.45 -22.08
C GLN A 149 10.01 -9.08 -22.52
N PRO A 150 10.93 -10.04 -22.68
CA PRO A 150 12.33 -9.77 -23.05
C PRO A 150 12.54 -9.13 -24.44
N TRP A 151 11.49 -8.99 -25.24
CA TRP A 151 11.52 -8.26 -26.52
C TRP A 151 11.19 -6.77 -26.37
N GLN A 152 10.73 -6.32 -25.20
CA GLN A 152 10.41 -4.93 -24.97
C GLN A 152 11.69 -4.12 -24.74
N ARG A 153 11.98 -3.21 -25.68
CA ARG A 153 13.12 -2.30 -25.60
C ARG A 153 12.71 -0.84 -25.40
N ARG A 154 11.42 -0.54 -25.52
CA ARG A 154 10.89 0.82 -25.32
C ARG A 154 10.73 1.09 -23.82
N THR A 155 11.23 2.24 -23.40
CA THR A 155 11.10 2.75 -22.04
C THR A 155 9.68 3.26 -21.81
N ALA A 156 9.17 3.03 -20.61
CA ALA A 156 8.01 3.71 -20.06
C ALA A 156 8.48 4.77 -19.05
N TRP A 157 7.74 5.87 -18.98
CA TRP A 157 8.14 7.07 -18.24
C TRP A 157 7.03 7.55 -17.31
N ILE A 158 7.43 8.16 -16.21
CA ILE A 158 6.59 9.09 -15.45
C ILE A 158 7.13 10.49 -15.75
N LEU A 159 6.28 11.35 -16.28
CA LEU A 159 6.56 12.77 -16.46
C LEU A 159 5.77 13.56 -15.42
N THR A 160 6.40 14.52 -14.76
CA THR A 160 5.73 15.45 -13.84
C THR A 160 6.07 16.87 -14.22
N THR A 161 5.06 17.72 -14.40
CA THR A 161 5.19 19.13 -14.78
C THR A 161 4.26 19.98 -13.91
N GLU A 162 4.62 21.24 -13.70
CA GLU A 162 3.74 22.20 -13.00
C GLU A 162 2.65 22.77 -13.92
N ASP A 163 2.93 22.80 -15.23
CA ASP A 163 1.97 23.25 -16.24
C ASP A 163 1.16 22.05 -16.77
N GLU A 164 -0.13 22.05 -16.43
CA GLU A 164 -1.11 21.03 -16.81
C GLU A 164 -1.50 21.09 -18.30
N THR A 165 -1.26 22.21 -18.99
CA THR A 165 -1.63 22.38 -20.40
C THR A 165 -0.73 21.57 -21.35
N LEU A 166 0.47 21.20 -20.90
CA LEU A 166 1.45 20.40 -21.65
C LEU A 166 1.23 18.90 -21.56
N THR A 167 0.51 18.53 -20.51
CA THR A 167 0.31 17.16 -20.09
C THR A 167 -1.14 16.78 -20.22
N LEU A 168 -1.83 17.40 -21.19
CA LEU A 168 -3.19 17.07 -21.57
C LEU A 168 -4.15 17.11 -20.37
N GLY A 169 -3.93 18.05 -19.45
CA GLY A 169 -4.76 18.30 -18.27
C GLY A 169 -4.29 17.66 -16.96
N SER A 170 -3.14 16.95 -16.92
CA SER A 170 -2.66 16.28 -15.69
C SER A 170 -1.26 16.69 -15.25
N ARG A 171 -1.03 17.00 -13.98
CA ARG A 171 0.32 17.30 -13.46
C ARG A 171 1.31 16.13 -13.56
N ARG A 172 0.82 14.90 -13.69
CA ARG A 172 1.66 13.69 -13.70
C ARG A 172 1.14 12.72 -14.76
N LEU A 173 1.93 12.46 -15.78
CA LEU A 173 1.59 11.51 -16.84
C LEU A 173 2.41 10.23 -16.74
N ARG A 174 1.75 9.09 -16.96
CA ARG A 174 2.43 7.84 -17.31
C ARG A 174 2.46 7.73 -18.83
N ILE A 175 3.65 7.55 -19.39
CA ILE A 175 3.88 7.38 -20.82
C ILE A 175 4.41 5.96 -21.03
N SER A 176 3.60 5.07 -21.57
CA SER A 176 3.93 3.65 -21.72
C SER A 176 3.85 3.20 -23.17
N PRO A 177 4.67 2.22 -23.59
CA PRO A 177 4.53 1.64 -24.93
C PRO A 177 3.14 1.00 -25.12
N PRO A 178 2.50 1.15 -26.29
CA PRO A 178 1.17 0.56 -26.52
C PRO A 178 1.16 -0.98 -26.37
N GLU A 179 2.29 -1.63 -26.67
CA GLU A 179 2.43 -3.08 -26.52
C GLU A 179 2.36 -3.59 -25.07
N THR A 180 2.61 -2.72 -24.08
CA THR A 180 2.43 -3.03 -22.65
C THR A 180 1.07 -2.61 -22.13
N SER A 181 0.54 -1.49 -22.61
CA SER A 181 -0.74 -0.95 -22.15
C SER A 181 -1.96 -1.66 -22.74
N GLY A 182 -1.79 -2.59 -23.68
CA GLY A 182 -2.90 -3.33 -24.30
C GLY A 182 -3.45 -2.69 -25.59
N PHE A 183 -2.66 -1.85 -26.26
CA PHE A 183 -3.02 -1.15 -27.50
C PHE A 183 -4.32 -0.35 -27.38
N LEU A 184 -5.41 -0.83 -27.98
CA LEU A 184 -6.70 -0.13 -28.04
C LEU A 184 -7.60 -0.43 -26.84
N ALA A 185 -7.27 -1.44 -26.02
CA ALA A 185 -8.10 -1.83 -24.88
C ALA A 185 -8.38 -0.68 -23.90
N PRO A 186 -7.36 0.03 -23.35
CA PRO A 186 -7.61 1.15 -22.45
C PRO A 186 -8.35 2.32 -23.11
N LEU A 187 -8.13 2.54 -24.42
CA LEU A 187 -8.81 3.59 -25.17
C LEU A 187 -10.28 3.25 -25.42
N PHE A 188 -10.62 1.97 -25.50
CA PHE A 188 -12.00 1.51 -25.67
C PHE A 188 -12.82 1.75 -24.41
N GLU A 189 -12.28 1.42 -23.23
CA GLU A 189 -12.91 1.73 -21.94
C GLU A 189 -13.24 3.22 -21.83
N THR A 190 -12.25 4.07 -22.12
CA THR A 190 -12.42 5.52 -22.07
C THR A 190 -13.36 6.06 -23.15
N ALA A 191 -13.32 5.52 -24.37
CA ALA A 191 -14.26 5.91 -25.43
C ALA A 191 -15.71 5.52 -25.08
N LEU A 192 -15.89 4.37 -24.44
CA LEU A 192 -17.18 3.94 -23.91
C LEU A 192 -17.64 4.85 -22.78
N ALA A 193 -16.74 5.20 -21.85
CA ALA A 193 -17.02 6.14 -20.78
C ALA A 193 -17.50 7.50 -21.33
N ARG A 194 -16.80 8.07 -22.32
CA ARG A 194 -17.20 9.31 -23.00
C ARG A 194 -18.56 9.18 -23.70
N LYS A 195 -18.85 8.01 -24.30
CA LYS A 195 -20.16 7.76 -24.94
C LYS A 195 -21.31 7.77 -23.92
N LEU A 196 -21.06 7.28 -22.72
CA LEU A 196 -21.98 7.27 -21.58
C LEU A 196 -21.88 8.56 -20.72
N LYS A 197 -20.99 9.48 -21.10
CA LYS A 197 -20.65 10.70 -20.35
C LYS A 197 -20.18 10.45 -18.90
N ILE A 198 -19.70 9.25 -18.57
CA ILE A 198 -19.23 8.94 -17.22
C ILE A 198 -17.78 9.38 -16.99
N PRO A 199 -17.39 9.66 -15.74
CA PRO A 199 -16.02 10.01 -15.40
C PRO A 199 -15.04 8.87 -15.71
N HIS A 200 -13.81 9.25 -16.03
CA HIS A 200 -12.74 8.33 -16.39
C HIS A 200 -11.39 8.98 -16.17
N VAL A 201 -10.34 8.16 -16.11
CA VAL A 201 -8.95 8.62 -16.19
C VAL A 201 -8.66 9.01 -17.64
N GLU A 202 -8.25 10.26 -17.85
CA GLU A 202 -7.91 10.75 -19.18
C GLU A 202 -6.72 9.98 -19.76
N ASN A 203 -6.85 9.56 -21.02
CA ASN A 203 -5.85 8.77 -21.71
C ASN A 203 -5.88 9.00 -23.23
N GLY A 204 -4.84 8.51 -23.90
CA GLY A 204 -4.76 8.59 -25.36
C GLY A 204 -3.46 8.06 -25.93
N LEU A 205 -3.27 8.33 -27.22
CA LEU A 205 -2.01 8.10 -27.92
C LEU A 205 -1.33 9.43 -28.23
N LEU A 206 -0.01 9.45 -28.12
CA LEU A 206 0.83 10.58 -28.48
C LEU A 206 2.03 10.14 -29.32
N ARG A 207 2.63 11.09 -30.04
CA ARG A 207 3.98 10.94 -30.62
C ARG A 207 4.99 11.39 -29.57
N LEU A 208 5.91 10.50 -29.22
CA LEU A 208 7.02 10.87 -28.35
C LEU A 208 8.21 11.27 -29.22
N SER A 209 8.71 12.47 -29.02
CA SER A 209 9.97 12.95 -29.57
C SER A 209 10.97 13.13 -28.43
N ILE A 210 12.24 12.84 -28.68
CA ILE A 210 13.32 13.11 -27.72
C ILE A 210 14.42 13.87 -28.45
N ASN A 211 14.69 15.09 -28.02
CA ASN A 211 15.58 16.03 -28.69
C ASN A 211 15.18 16.28 -30.15
N GLY A 212 13.88 16.44 -30.43
CA GLY A 212 13.34 16.64 -31.77
C GLY A 212 13.36 15.41 -32.67
N GLU A 213 13.87 14.26 -32.20
CA GLU A 213 13.81 13.00 -32.94
C GLU A 213 12.60 12.17 -32.51
N PHE A 214 11.74 11.81 -33.47
CA PHE A 214 10.63 10.90 -33.24
C PHE A 214 11.11 9.54 -32.68
N ARG A 215 10.50 9.07 -31.59
CA ARG A 215 10.80 7.81 -30.88
C ARG A 215 9.64 6.81 -30.88
N GLY A 216 8.59 7.08 -31.65
CA GLY A 216 7.45 6.17 -31.83
C GLY A 216 6.16 6.66 -31.18
N VAL A 217 5.12 5.83 -31.31
CA VAL A 217 3.78 6.13 -30.78
C VAL A 217 3.66 5.57 -29.38
N TYR A 218 3.30 6.39 -28.41
CA TYR A 218 3.17 6.03 -27.01
C TYR A 218 1.72 6.18 -26.55
N TYR A 219 1.35 5.40 -25.55
CA TYR A 219 0.13 5.57 -24.78
C TYR A 219 0.43 6.49 -23.59
N PHE A 220 -0.48 7.41 -23.30
CA PHE A 220 -0.43 8.22 -22.09
C PHE A 220 -1.70 8.06 -21.27
N GLU A 221 -1.58 8.30 -19.97
CA GLU A 221 -2.71 8.45 -19.06
C GLU A 221 -2.39 9.42 -17.92
N ASP A 222 -3.43 10.05 -17.39
CA ASP A 222 -3.37 10.77 -16.12
C ASP A 222 -2.94 9.82 -15.00
N TYR A 223 -1.88 10.23 -14.30
CA TYR A 223 -1.21 9.49 -13.26
C TYR A 223 -1.11 10.27 -11.94
N ALA A 224 -1.92 11.32 -11.76
CA ALA A 224 -2.06 12.05 -10.49
C ALA A 224 -2.50 11.12 -9.33
N HIS A 225 -3.31 10.11 -9.66
CA HIS A 225 -3.76 9.06 -8.75
C HIS A 225 -3.29 7.66 -9.18
N MET A 226 -2.06 7.55 -9.72
CA MET A 226 -1.46 6.27 -10.16
C MET A 226 -2.21 5.56 -11.31
N GLY A 227 -2.96 6.30 -12.12
CA GLY A 227 -3.75 5.74 -13.24
C GLY A 227 -5.01 5.02 -12.77
N ILE A 228 -5.58 5.45 -11.65
CA ILE A 228 -6.71 4.79 -10.99
C ILE A 228 -7.87 5.75 -10.87
N PHE A 229 -9.04 5.30 -11.35
CA PHE A 229 -10.30 5.95 -11.03
C PHE A 229 -10.73 5.60 -9.59
N PRO A 230 -11.17 6.56 -8.75
CA PRO A 230 -11.66 6.27 -7.41
C PRO A 230 -12.76 5.19 -7.38
N GLY A 231 -12.69 4.28 -6.41
CA GLY A 231 -13.51 3.08 -6.29
C GLY A 231 -13.02 1.87 -7.09
N GLN A 232 -11.96 2.00 -7.90
CA GLN A 232 -11.48 0.89 -8.73
C GLN A 232 -10.30 0.14 -8.10
N GLY A 233 -10.40 -1.19 -8.16
CA GLY A 233 -9.33 -2.10 -7.74
C GLY A 233 -9.15 -2.27 -6.23
N GLY A 234 -9.76 -1.44 -5.37
CA GLY A 234 -9.58 -1.48 -3.91
C GLY A 234 -9.86 -2.86 -3.29
N ASN A 235 -10.98 -3.49 -3.66
CA ASN A 235 -11.35 -4.83 -3.19
C ASN A 235 -10.34 -5.94 -3.55
N ARG A 236 -9.43 -5.73 -4.51
CA ARG A 236 -8.41 -6.73 -4.89
C ARG A 236 -7.28 -6.85 -3.86
N HIS A 237 -7.14 -5.86 -2.99
CA HIS A 237 -6.05 -5.76 -2.02
C HIS A 237 -6.42 -6.33 -0.65
N TRP A 238 -7.70 -6.23 -0.29
CA TRP A 238 -8.24 -6.60 1.01
C TRP A 238 -9.14 -7.83 0.92
N GLY A 239 -9.49 -8.44 2.05
CA GLY A 239 -10.27 -9.68 2.12
C GLY A 239 -9.47 -10.89 2.63
N THR A 240 -10.20 -11.90 3.14
CA THR A 240 -9.62 -13.11 3.72
C THR A 240 -8.87 -13.88 2.63
N ARG A 241 -7.62 -14.25 2.90
CA ARG A 241 -6.83 -15.06 1.97
C ARG A 241 -6.90 -16.52 2.38
N GLY A 242 -7.27 -17.39 1.44
CA GLY A 242 -7.36 -18.83 1.65
C GLY A 242 -6.19 -19.60 1.01
N PRO A 243 -6.15 -20.94 1.17
CA PRO A 243 -5.18 -21.81 0.50
C PRO A 243 -5.17 -21.65 -1.04
N ALA A 244 -6.30 -21.29 -1.65
CA ALA A 244 -6.40 -21.01 -3.08
C ALA A 244 -5.63 -19.76 -3.52
N ASP A 245 -5.35 -18.83 -2.60
CA ASP A 245 -4.55 -17.62 -2.87
C ASP A 245 -3.05 -17.87 -2.71
N TRP A 246 -2.63 -19.05 -2.27
CA TRP A 246 -1.22 -19.38 -2.06
C TRP A 246 -0.37 -19.16 -3.33
N PRO A 247 -0.83 -19.54 -4.54
CA PRO A 247 -0.14 -19.23 -5.79
C PRO A 247 0.07 -17.72 -6.02
N SER A 248 -0.80 -16.84 -5.49
CA SER A 248 -0.67 -15.38 -5.62
C SER A 248 0.50 -14.79 -4.82
N MET A 249 1.11 -15.55 -3.91
CA MET A 249 2.39 -15.17 -3.30
C MET A 249 3.57 -15.37 -4.26
N PHE A 250 3.43 -16.26 -5.24
CA PHE A 250 4.50 -16.74 -6.11
C PHE A 250 4.36 -16.27 -7.55
N ARG A 251 3.14 -15.98 -8.00
CA ARG A 251 2.88 -15.37 -9.29
C ARG A 251 2.94 -13.85 -9.11
N PRO A 252 3.71 -13.10 -9.93
CA PRO A 252 3.43 -11.68 -10.06
C PRO A 252 1.95 -11.61 -10.44
N ALA A 253 1.16 -10.91 -9.64
CA ALA A 253 -0.21 -10.64 -10.03
C ALA A 253 -0.10 -9.82 -11.31
N HIS A 254 -0.31 -10.46 -12.46
CA HIS A 254 -0.75 -9.75 -13.65
C HIS A 254 -2.15 -9.27 -13.29
N ALA A 255 -2.21 -8.16 -12.57
CA ALA A 255 -3.44 -7.43 -12.44
C ALA A 255 -3.79 -7.01 -13.87
N PRO A 256 -4.99 -7.31 -14.38
CA PRO A 256 -5.50 -6.53 -15.49
C PRO A 256 -5.39 -5.05 -15.06
N PRO A 257 -4.99 -4.14 -15.97
CA PRO A 257 -4.89 -2.72 -15.65
C PRO A 257 -6.13 -2.31 -14.85
N SER A 258 -5.94 -1.54 -13.78
CA SER A 258 -7.05 -0.87 -13.11
C SER A 258 -7.98 -0.30 -14.18
N ALA A 259 -9.26 -0.64 -14.13
CA ALA A 259 -10.21 -0.15 -15.11
C ALA A 259 -10.12 1.39 -15.08
N LEU A 260 -9.83 1.99 -16.22
CA LEU A 260 -9.60 3.43 -16.32
C LEU A 260 -10.91 4.21 -16.23
N ALA A 261 -12.03 3.49 -16.31
CA ALA A 261 -13.37 3.94 -16.04
C ALA A 261 -14.07 2.95 -15.10
N PRO A 262 -15.08 3.38 -14.33
CA PRO A 262 -15.86 2.51 -13.46
C PRO A 262 -16.87 1.63 -14.23
N LEU A 263 -16.37 0.80 -15.14
CA LEU A 263 -17.17 -0.09 -15.99
C LEU A 263 -17.07 -1.54 -15.47
N ASN A 264 -17.94 -1.92 -14.55
CA ASN A 264 -17.94 -3.23 -13.88
C ASN A 264 -19.25 -4.02 -14.08
N ALA A 265 -20.14 -3.55 -14.94
CA ALA A 265 -21.50 -4.05 -15.10
C ALA A 265 -21.91 -4.19 -16.57
N ARG A 266 -23.14 -4.68 -16.80
CA ARG A 266 -23.77 -4.65 -18.12
C ARG A 266 -23.84 -3.21 -18.62
N ILE A 267 -23.47 -3.00 -19.88
CA ILE A 267 -23.40 -1.66 -20.47
C ILE A 267 -24.77 -1.31 -21.06
N PRO A 268 -25.35 -0.13 -20.74
CA PRO A 268 -26.65 0.30 -21.26
C PRO A 268 -26.54 0.81 -22.71
N LEU A 269 -25.88 0.06 -23.58
CA LEU A 269 -25.76 0.29 -25.02
C LEU A 269 -26.08 -0.99 -25.78
N ASN A 270 -26.63 -0.86 -26.98
CA ASN A 270 -26.86 -2.00 -27.87
C ASN A 270 -25.54 -2.46 -28.53
N GLU A 271 -25.57 -3.68 -29.09
CA GLU A 271 -24.40 -4.29 -29.73
C GLU A 271 -23.84 -3.44 -30.88
N GLU A 272 -24.72 -2.85 -31.70
CA GLU A 272 -24.32 -2.04 -32.85
C GLU A 272 -23.50 -0.81 -32.41
N THR A 273 -23.98 -0.10 -31.40
CA THR A 273 -23.30 1.08 -30.85
C THR A 273 -21.95 0.68 -30.24
N LEU A 274 -21.92 -0.40 -29.45
CA LEU A 274 -20.71 -0.88 -28.81
C LEU A 274 -19.63 -1.28 -29.83
N ARG A 275 -20.02 -2.03 -30.87
CA ARG A 275 -19.13 -2.35 -32.00
C ARG A 275 -18.72 -1.10 -32.78
N GLY A 276 -19.64 -0.14 -32.97
CA GLY A 276 -19.37 1.14 -33.62
C GLY A 276 -18.27 1.94 -32.92
N VAL A 277 -18.32 2.04 -31.59
CA VAL A 277 -17.26 2.67 -30.77
C VAL A 277 -15.91 2.00 -31.02
N TYR A 278 -15.87 0.66 -30.98
CA TYR A 278 -14.64 -0.08 -31.23
C TYR A 278 -14.11 0.11 -32.65
N ASN A 279 -14.98 -0.01 -33.66
CA ASN A 279 -14.63 0.14 -35.06
C ASN A 279 -14.07 1.53 -35.37
N ASN A 280 -14.62 2.58 -34.74
CA ASN A 280 -14.10 3.94 -34.87
C ASN A 280 -12.67 4.06 -34.32
N LEU A 281 -12.38 3.48 -33.16
CA LEU A 281 -11.00 3.45 -32.62
C LEU A 281 -10.05 2.69 -33.55
N VAL A 282 -10.49 1.56 -34.11
CA VAL A 282 -9.71 0.79 -35.08
C VAL A 282 -9.44 1.63 -36.32
N ALA A 283 -10.44 2.34 -36.85
CA ALA A 283 -10.29 3.19 -38.02
C ALA A 283 -9.26 4.32 -37.79
N MET A 284 -9.32 4.96 -36.62
CA MET A 284 -8.43 6.07 -36.27
C MET A 284 -6.98 5.61 -36.02
N HIS A 285 -6.78 4.53 -35.26
CA HIS A 285 -5.46 4.25 -34.66
C HIS A 285 -4.76 3.01 -35.23
N LYS A 286 -5.47 2.05 -35.83
CA LYS A 286 -4.84 0.81 -36.34
C LYS A 286 -3.73 1.11 -37.33
N ARG A 287 -3.95 2.04 -38.27
CA ARG A 287 -2.96 2.38 -39.29
C ARG A 287 -1.71 3.01 -38.66
N ILE A 288 -1.88 3.88 -37.68
CA ILE A 288 -0.78 4.55 -36.96
C ILE A 288 0.06 3.51 -36.20
N LEU A 289 -0.59 2.67 -35.38
CA LEU A 289 0.08 1.62 -34.60
C LEU A 289 0.80 0.59 -35.49
N VAL A 290 0.15 0.18 -36.58
CA VAL A 290 0.72 -0.76 -37.55
C VAL A 290 1.90 -0.16 -38.32
N ASN A 291 2.03 1.16 -38.43
CA ASN A 291 3.14 1.80 -39.14
C ASN A 291 4.21 2.39 -38.20
N ASP A 292 4.12 2.18 -36.88
CA ASP A 292 5.15 2.60 -35.94
C ASP A 292 6.49 1.88 -36.22
N PRO A 293 7.57 2.59 -36.58
CA PRO A 293 8.87 1.98 -36.83
C PRO A 293 9.57 1.51 -35.54
N PHE A 294 9.22 2.06 -34.37
CA PHE A 294 9.87 1.77 -33.10
C PHE A 294 9.22 0.63 -32.31
N THR A 295 8.01 0.22 -32.67
CA THR A 295 7.36 -0.93 -32.00
C THR A 295 8.16 -2.22 -32.22
N PRO A 296 8.44 -3.01 -31.16
CA PRO A 296 9.16 -4.28 -31.27
C PRO A 296 8.28 -5.41 -31.84
N VAL A 297 6.97 -5.15 -31.99
CA VAL A 297 5.96 -6.13 -32.40
C VAL A 297 5.76 -6.10 -33.91
N SER A 298 5.51 -7.25 -34.53
CA SER A 298 5.22 -7.30 -35.98
C SER A 298 3.86 -6.71 -36.31
N SER A 299 3.70 -6.16 -37.50
CA SER A 299 2.43 -5.62 -38.00
C SER A 299 1.31 -6.67 -37.95
N ARG A 300 1.65 -7.94 -38.22
CA ARG A 300 0.73 -9.08 -38.14
C ARG A 300 0.27 -9.32 -36.71
N GLU A 301 1.17 -9.28 -35.75
CA GLU A 301 0.84 -9.46 -34.32
C GLU A 301 -0.01 -8.29 -33.79
N ILE A 302 0.29 -7.05 -34.18
CA ILE A 302 -0.54 -5.87 -33.82
C ILE A 302 -1.97 -6.06 -34.36
N ARG A 303 -2.12 -6.41 -35.65
CA ARG A 303 -3.44 -6.67 -36.25
C ARG A 303 -4.17 -7.82 -35.55
N HIS A 304 -3.45 -8.87 -35.18
CA HIS A 304 -4.02 -10.02 -34.48
C HIS A 304 -4.54 -9.62 -33.10
N ARG A 305 -3.76 -8.89 -32.30
CA ARG A 305 -4.17 -8.42 -30.97
C ARG A 305 -5.39 -7.48 -31.04
N ILE A 306 -5.39 -6.53 -32.00
CA ILE A 306 -6.54 -5.65 -32.25
C ILE A 306 -7.76 -6.48 -32.66
N ARG A 307 -7.63 -7.47 -33.55
CA ARG A 307 -8.77 -8.31 -33.92
C ARG A 307 -9.30 -9.11 -32.73
N HIS A 308 -8.41 -9.81 -32.02
CA HIS A 308 -8.76 -10.65 -30.88
C HIS A 308 -9.46 -9.86 -29.78
N TYR A 309 -8.99 -8.64 -29.49
CA TYR A 309 -9.68 -7.79 -28.53
C TYR A 309 -11.08 -7.40 -29.04
N GLY A 310 -11.23 -7.05 -30.32
CA GLY A 310 -12.55 -6.79 -30.91
C GLY A 310 -13.53 -7.96 -30.85
N GLU A 311 -13.01 -9.20 -30.86
CA GLU A 311 -13.80 -10.43 -30.65
C GLU A 311 -14.22 -10.61 -29.19
N SER A 312 -13.41 -10.14 -28.22
CA SER A 312 -13.72 -10.23 -26.78
C SER A 312 -14.58 -9.07 -26.26
N VAL A 313 -14.63 -7.93 -26.94
CA VAL A 313 -15.36 -6.72 -26.50
C VAL A 313 -16.78 -7.01 -25.98
N LEU A 314 -17.56 -7.85 -26.68
CA LEU A 314 -18.94 -8.15 -26.25
C LEU A 314 -19.01 -9.06 -25.02
N SER A 315 -17.98 -9.89 -24.82
CA SER A 315 -17.86 -10.73 -23.64
C SER A 315 -17.41 -9.90 -22.44
N ASP A 316 -16.49 -8.98 -22.65
CA ASP A 316 -15.94 -8.09 -21.62
C ASP A 316 -16.96 -7.03 -21.21
N PHE A 317 -17.78 -6.57 -22.16
CA PHE A 317 -18.82 -5.55 -21.96
C PHE A 317 -20.15 -6.01 -22.57
N PRO A 318 -20.95 -6.81 -21.84
CA PRO A 318 -22.22 -7.31 -22.36
C PRO A 318 -23.18 -6.15 -22.71
N PRO A 319 -23.67 -6.05 -23.96
CA PRO A 319 -24.63 -5.02 -24.36
C PRO A 319 -26.07 -5.37 -23.92
N VAL A 320 -26.95 -4.38 -23.90
CA VAL A 320 -28.40 -4.60 -23.74
C VAL A 320 -29.01 -5.15 -25.04
N LYS A 321 -29.98 -6.06 -24.89
CA LYS A 321 -30.67 -6.72 -26.01
C LYS A 321 -31.92 -5.97 -26.49
N ASN A 322 -32.59 -5.27 -25.58
CA ASN A 322 -33.83 -4.57 -25.84
C ASN A 322 -34.00 -3.39 -24.84
N ASN A 323 -34.99 -2.53 -25.08
CA ASN A 323 -35.23 -1.34 -24.26
C ASN A 323 -35.64 -1.65 -22.81
N ALA A 324 -36.21 -2.83 -22.54
CA ALA A 324 -36.60 -3.22 -21.18
C ALA A 324 -35.37 -3.49 -20.28
N GLU A 325 -34.21 -3.81 -20.88
CA GLU A 325 -32.96 -4.03 -20.15
C GLU A 325 -32.19 -2.73 -19.86
N LEU A 326 -32.62 -1.57 -20.38
CA LEU A 326 -31.91 -0.28 -20.20
C LEU A 326 -31.86 0.17 -18.74
N ILE A 327 -33.02 0.18 -18.06
CA ILE A 327 -33.10 0.59 -16.66
C ILE A 327 -32.27 -0.36 -15.76
N PRO A 328 -32.44 -1.70 -15.83
CA PRO A 328 -31.59 -2.63 -15.07
C PRO A 328 -30.09 -2.43 -15.34
N ALA A 329 -29.68 -2.28 -16.59
CA ALA A 329 -28.26 -2.04 -16.91
C ALA A 329 -27.75 -0.69 -16.38
N ALA A 330 -28.59 0.35 -16.39
CA ALA A 330 -28.25 1.65 -15.81
C ALA A 330 -28.11 1.59 -14.28
N LEU A 331 -28.99 0.86 -13.59
CA LEU A 331 -28.93 0.63 -12.15
C LEU A 331 -27.68 -0.18 -11.76
N ASP A 332 -27.37 -1.24 -12.52
CA ASP A 332 -26.18 -2.05 -12.29
C ASP A 332 -24.89 -1.22 -12.48
N LEU A 333 -24.88 -0.35 -13.49
CA LEU A 333 -23.74 0.50 -13.80
C LEU A 333 -23.56 1.65 -12.81
N LEU A 334 -24.63 2.32 -12.37
CA LEU A 334 -24.54 3.49 -11.50
C LEU A 334 -23.87 3.16 -10.16
N THR A 335 -22.76 3.82 -9.83
CA THR A 335 -22.08 3.72 -8.53
C THR A 335 -21.86 5.11 -7.94
N GLU A 336 -21.71 5.18 -6.62
CA GLU A 336 -21.40 6.41 -5.88
C GLU A 336 -20.15 7.11 -6.44
N THR A 337 -19.17 6.32 -6.87
CA THR A 337 -17.87 6.81 -7.35
C THR A 337 -17.95 7.62 -8.63
N MET A 338 -19.02 7.44 -9.43
CA MET A 338 -19.25 8.21 -10.65
C MET A 338 -19.72 9.64 -10.38
N LEU A 339 -20.20 9.94 -9.17
CA LEU A 339 -20.83 11.22 -8.85
C LEU A 339 -19.93 12.13 -8.01
N LEU A 340 -18.68 11.70 -7.76
CA LEU A 340 -17.82 12.33 -6.77
C LEU A 340 -17.35 13.74 -7.14
N GLY A 341 -17.32 14.10 -8.42
CA GLY A 341 -16.62 15.31 -8.85
C GLY A 341 -15.16 15.30 -8.38
N ASN A 342 -14.78 16.27 -7.54
CA ASN A 342 -13.44 16.37 -6.96
C ASN A 342 -13.25 15.54 -5.67
N ASN A 343 -14.31 14.94 -5.13
CA ASN A 343 -14.21 14.18 -3.89
C ASN A 343 -13.41 12.89 -4.09
N PRO A 344 -12.50 12.53 -3.16
CA PRO A 344 -11.64 11.35 -3.33
C PRO A 344 -12.36 10.02 -3.06
N SER A 345 -13.50 10.04 -2.35
CA SER A 345 -14.24 8.84 -1.93
C SER A 345 -15.71 9.16 -1.65
N PRO A 346 -16.65 8.22 -1.91
CA PRO A 346 -18.03 8.32 -1.42
C PRO A 346 -18.12 8.43 0.11
N SER A 347 -17.14 7.88 0.81
CA SER A 347 -17.05 7.92 2.26
C SER A 347 -16.21 9.12 2.76
N PHE A 348 -15.83 10.04 1.89
CA PHE A 348 -15.13 11.27 2.26
C PHE A 348 -15.58 12.41 1.34
N VAL A 349 -16.81 12.90 1.56
CA VAL A 349 -17.41 13.97 0.76
C VAL A 349 -17.28 15.31 1.49
N THR A 350 -16.64 16.26 0.84
CA THR A 350 -16.43 17.64 1.32
C THR A 350 -16.89 18.70 0.32
N GLU A 351 -17.12 18.32 -0.94
CA GLU A 351 -17.55 19.20 -2.03
C GLU A 351 -18.82 18.65 -2.70
N ASN A 352 -19.51 19.48 -3.47
CA ASN A 352 -20.71 19.09 -4.21
C ASN A 352 -20.48 17.86 -5.09
N LEU A 353 -21.52 17.03 -5.21
CA LEU A 353 -21.55 15.91 -6.14
C LEU A 353 -21.85 16.39 -7.55
N ASP A 354 -21.27 15.72 -8.55
CA ASP A 354 -21.59 15.96 -9.97
C ASP A 354 -22.63 14.94 -10.44
N LEU A 355 -23.91 15.28 -10.26
CA LEU A 355 -25.02 14.41 -10.67
C LEU A 355 -25.19 14.35 -12.19
N GLU A 356 -24.63 15.32 -12.92
CA GLU A 356 -24.70 15.36 -14.39
C GLU A 356 -23.66 14.47 -15.06
N ALA A 357 -22.64 14.04 -14.30
CA ALA A 357 -21.60 13.11 -14.73
C ALA A 357 -22.14 11.73 -15.10
N PHE A 358 -23.37 11.36 -14.75
CA PHE A 358 -23.96 10.09 -15.16
C PHE A 358 -25.20 10.29 -16.00
N ARG A 359 -25.16 9.86 -17.27
CA ARG A 359 -26.33 9.93 -18.17
C ARG A 359 -26.42 8.69 -19.04
N VAL A 360 -27.61 8.15 -19.17
CA VAL A 360 -27.89 7.04 -20.09
C VAL A 360 -28.83 7.52 -21.19
N PRO A 361 -28.44 7.42 -22.48
CA PRO A 361 -29.31 7.82 -23.58
C PRO A 361 -30.67 7.13 -23.52
N GLY A 362 -31.76 7.90 -23.62
CA GLY A 362 -33.13 7.38 -23.57
C GLY A 362 -33.71 7.19 -22.17
N LEU A 363 -32.97 7.55 -21.11
CA LEU A 363 -33.46 7.57 -19.73
C LEU A 363 -33.37 8.98 -19.14
N THR A 364 -34.37 9.31 -18.32
CA THR A 364 -34.34 10.50 -17.44
C THR A 364 -34.04 10.05 -16.02
N ILE A 365 -33.23 10.82 -15.30
CA ILE A 365 -32.86 10.55 -13.91
C ILE A 365 -33.37 11.71 -13.05
N ALA A 366 -34.17 11.40 -12.04
CA ALA A 366 -34.54 12.32 -10.97
C ALA A 366 -33.86 11.89 -9.67
N TRP A 367 -33.48 12.85 -8.85
CA TRP A 367 -32.73 12.61 -7.61
C TRP A 367 -33.55 13.02 -6.39
N HIS A 368 -33.51 12.19 -5.36
CA HIS A 368 -34.19 12.44 -4.09
C HIS A 368 -33.26 12.12 -2.92
N SER A 369 -33.04 13.08 -2.03
CA SER A 369 -32.24 12.92 -0.83
C SER A 369 -33.10 12.70 0.40
N GLU A 370 -32.72 11.72 1.23
CA GLU A 370 -33.32 11.51 2.55
C GLU A 370 -32.81 12.52 3.60
N THR A 371 -31.71 13.24 3.30
CA THR A 371 -31.06 14.21 4.19
C THR A 371 -30.78 15.53 3.47
N PRO A 372 -31.82 16.27 3.01
CA PRO A 372 -31.67 17.47 2.18
C PRO A 372 -30.88 18.61 2.83
N ASP A 373 -30.82 18.64 4.17
CA ASP A 373 -30.07 19.64 4.93
C ASP A 373 -28.55 19.53 4.75
N PHE A 374 -28.04 18.34 4.40
CA PHE A 374 -26.61 18.08 4.19
C PHE A 374 -26.26 17.68 2.76
N LEU A 375 -27.18 17.00 2.07
CA LEU A 375 -27.08 16.65 0.65
C LEU A 375 -28.40 16.97 -0.02
N ALA A 376 -28.46 18.04 -0.80
CA ALA A 376 -29.64 18.42 -1.54
C ALA A 376 -29.90 17.50 -2.75
N ASN A 377 -31.12 17.55 -3.29
CA ASN A 377 -31.51 16.75 -4.47
C ASN A 377 -30.69 17.09 -5.73
N ASP A 378 -30.05 18.25 -5.79
CA ASP A 378 -29.20 18.67 -6.90
C ASP A 378 -27.71 18.31 -6.70
N GLY A 379 -27.36 17.64 -5.60
CA GLY A 379 -25.99 17.25 -5.27
C GLY A 379 -25.22 18.31 -4.47
N THR A 380 -25.85 19.43 -4.10
CA THR A 380 -25.24 20.44 -3.24
C THR A 380 -24.98 19.86 -1.85
N ILE A 381 -23.74 20.04 -1.35
CA ILE A 381 -23.30 19.57 -0.04
C ILE A 381 -23.23 20.74 0.94
N ALA A 382 -23.91 20.59 2.07
CA ALA A 382 -23.71 21.40 3.25
C ALA A 382 -23.02 20.55 4.32
N ARG A 383 -21.85 20.99 4.78
CA ARG A 383 -21.04 20.23 5.74
C ARG A 383 -21.56 20.46 7.17
N PRO A 384 -21.57 19.44 8.02
CA PRO A 384 -21.83 19.62 9.44
C PRO A 384 -20.88 20.65 10.08
N PRO A 385 -21.39 21.63 10.84
CA PRO A 385 -20.59 22.75 11.32
C PRO A 385 -19.58 22.31 12.41
N GLY A 386 -18.40 22.90 12.38
CA GLY A 386 -17.36 22.67 13.40
C GLY A 386 -16.83 21.22 13.44
N ARG A 387 -16.54 20.71 14.65
CA ARG A 387 -15.95 19.38 14.88
C ARG A 387 -16.99 18.37 15.38
N THR A 388 -17.88 17.94 14.49
CA THR A 388 -18.95 16.97 14.75
C THR A 388 -18.72 15.63 14.06
N ALA A 389 -19.57 14.64 14.29
CA ALA A 389 -19.51 13.37 13.56
C ALA A 389 -19.86 13.57 12.07
N PRO A 390 -19.28 12.76 11.17
CA PRO A 390 -19.72 12.69 9.77
C PRO A 390 -21.18 12.26 9.65
N VAL A 391 -21.87 12.74 8.63
CA VAL A 391 -23.28 12.40 8.35
C VAL A 391 -23.36 11.31 7.29
N ASP A 392 -24.18 10.29 7.55
CA ASP A 392 -24.58 9.28 6.58
C ASP A 392 -25.76 9.80 5.74
N ALA A 393 -25.51 10.09 4.47
CA ALA A 393 -26.48 10.66 3.56
C ALA A 393 -26.89 9.64 2.48
N ARG A 394 -28.19 9.56 2.21
CA ARG A 394 -28.76 8.64 1.22
C ARG A 394 -29.40 9.43 0.08
N LEU A 395 -28.98 9.11 -1.14
CA LEU A 395 -29.45 9.76 -2.35
C LEU A 395 -30.00 8.70 -3.31
N THR A 396 -31.29 8.79 -3.62
CA THR A 396 -31.97 7.87 -4.51
C THR A 396 -32.02 8.43 -5.93
N ALA A 397 -31.42 7.68 -6.86
CA ALA A 397 -31.56 7.89 -8.30
C ALA A 397 -32.84 7.18 -8.78
N ILE A 398 -33.75 7.93 -9.40
CA ILE A 398 -35.01 7.42 -9.94
C ILE A 398 -34.91 7.49 -11.46
N PHE A 399 -34.86 6.32 -12.10
CA PHE A 399 -34.78 6.20 -13.55
C PHE A 399 -36.17 6.06 -14.13
N SER A 400 -36.46 6.85 -15.17
CA SER A 400 -37.70 6.73 -15.94
C SER A 400 -37.42 6.69 -17.44
N SER A 401 -38.19 5.88 -18.15
CA SER A 401 -38.19 5.81 -19.62
C SER A 401 -39.46 6.39 -20.21
N ASP A 402 -39.43 6.74 -21.49
CA ASP A 402 -40.60 7.23 -22.25
C ASP A 402 -41.74 6.18 -22.32
N LEU A 403 -41.48 4.93 -21.94
CA LEU A 403 -42.40 3.79 -21.95
C LEU A 403 -43.06 3.52 -20.58
N SER A 404 -43.02 4.50 -19.66
CA SER A 404 -43.61 4.41 -18.30
C SER A 404 -42.99 3.39 -17.34
N ALA A 405 -41.88 2.73 -17.70
CA ALA A 405 -41.10 1.94 -16.76
C ALA A 405 -40.27 2.86 -15.86
N GLN A 406 -40.28 2.59 -14.56
CA GLN A 406 -39.57 3.33 -13.53
C GLN A 406 -38.94 2.36 -12.53
N ASP A 407 -37.71 2.65 -12.10
CA ASP A 407 -37.03 1.92 -11.03
C ASP A 407 -35.99 2.84 -10.37
N ALA A 408 -35.46 2.46 -9.21
CA ALA A 408 -34.61 3.33 -8.42
C ALA A 408 -33.43 2.60 -7.75
N LYS A 409 -32.36 3.35 -7.49
CA LYS A 409 -31.21 2.91 -6.71
C LYS A 409 -30.84 3.95 -5.67
N THR A 410 -30.73 3.52 -4.41
CA THR A 410 -30.21 4.37 -3.34
C THR A 410 -28.70 4.22 -3.25
N LEU A 411 -28.02 5.36 -3.33
CA LEU A 411 -26.58 5.53 -3.16
C LEU A 411 -26.28 6.11 -1.78
N ARG A 412 -25.12 5.78 -1.22
CA ARG A 412 -24.73 6.19 0.13
C ARG A 412 -23.46 7.03 0.14
N PHE A 413 -23.52 8.19 0.78
CA PHE A 413 -22.40 9.11 0.91
C PHE A 413 -22.13 9.44 2.38
N ARG A 414 -20.86 9.61 2.74
CA ARG A 414 -20.47 10.10 4.06
C ARG A 414 -19.94 11.53 3.95
N ILE A 415 -20.72 12.46 4.48
CA ILE A 415 -20.43 13.88 4.44
C ILE A 415 -19.57 14.25 5.64
N MET A 416 -18.39 14.78 5.37
CA MET A 416 -17.41 15.10 6.40
C MET A 416 -17.70 16.48 7.03
N PRO A 417 -17.53 16.62 8.36
CA PRO A 417 -17.71 17.90 9.06
C PRO A 417 -16.72 18.96 8.55
N GLU A 418 -17.00 20.25 8.78
CA GLU A 418 -16.13 21.38 8.42
C GLU A 418 -14.70 21.21 8.95
N ILE A 419 -14.58 20.74 10.19
CA ILE A 419 -13.33 20.46 10.88
C ILE A 419 -13.25 18.96 11.14
N LEU A 420 -12.28 18.28 10.51
CA LEU A 420 -12.03 16.86 10.77
C LEU A 420 -11.58 16.65 12.21
N ASP A 421 -12.18 15.69 12.91
CA ASP A 421 -11.74 15.20 14.22
C ASP A 421 -10.58 14.20 14.12
N MET A 422 -10.51 13.46 13.02
CA MET A 422 -9.49 12.43 12.78
C MET A 422 -8.75 12.66 11.46
N PRO A 423 -7.44 12.40 11.39
CA PRO A 423 -6.74 12.47 10.12
C PRO A 423 -7.18 11.35 9.17
N ALA A 424 -7.14 11.63 7.87
CA ALA A 424 -7.46 10.67 6.82
C ALA A 424 -6.30 10.49 5.82
N PHE A 425 -6.09 9.26 5.38
CA PHE A 425 -5.13 8.91 4.34
C PHE A 425 -5.84 8.35 3.11
N MET A 426 -5.74 9.06 1.98
CA MET A 426 -6.18 8.56 0.67
C MET A 426 -4.98 7.92 -0.04
N LEU A 427 -4.91 6.59 -0.03
CA LEU A 427 -3.85 5.82 -0.66
C LEU A 427 -4.24 5.42 -2.07
N TYR A 428 -3.31 5.58 -3.01
CA TYR A 428 -3.48 5.13 -4.39
C TYR A 428 -2.32 4.21 -4.78
N ALA A 429 -2.63 2.99 -5.24
CA ALA A 429 -1.66 2.09 -5.82
C ALA A 429 -2.32 1.16 -6.85
N ASN A 430 -1.69 1.02 -8.01
CA ASN A 430 -2.24 0.24 -9.13
C ASN A 430 -1.87 -1.25 -9.01
N ASP A 431 -0.64 -1.53 -8.58
CA ASP A 431 -0.15 -2.89 -8.41
C ASP A 431 -0.75 -3.58 -7.18
N LYS A 432 -1.04 -4.89 -7.30
CA LYS A 432 -1.54 -5.70 -6.18
C LYS A 432 -0.55 -5.72 -5.00
N LEU A 433 -1.01 -5.24 -3.85
CA LEU A 433 -0.29 -5.32 -2.57
C LEU A 433 -0.05 -6.78 -2.12
N GLY A 434 1.22 -7.06 -1.79
CA GLY A 434 1.68 -8.31 -1.19
C GLY A 434 2.65 -8.05 -0.04
N LYS A 435 3.17 -9.12 0.59
CA LYS A 435 4.19 -8.99 1.65
C LYS A 435 5.62 -8.88 1.11
N ARG A 436 5.87 -9.46 -0.06
CA ARG A 436 7.22 -9.68 -0.60
C ARG A 436 7.84 -8.46 -1.26
N LYS A 437 7.00 -7.62 -1.86
CA LYS A 437 7.43 -6.47 -2.66
C LYS A 437 6.64 -5.23 -2.25
N ARG A 438 7.34 -4.10 -2.14
CA ARG A 438 6.71 -2.78 -2.11
C ARG A 438 6.36 -2.34 -3.51
N VAL A 439 5.18 -1.79 -3.66
CA VAL A 439 4.72 -1.21 -4.92
C VAL A 439 4.67 0.30 -4.78
N ASP A 440 4.82 0.99 -5.89
CA ASP A 440 4.73 2.44 -5.92
C ASP A 440 3.32 2.87 -5.51
N ALA A 441 3.25 3.90 -4.68
CA ALA A 441 1.99 4.43 -4.17
C ALA A 441 2.09 5.92 -3.86
N LEU A 442 0.95 6.58 -3.87
CA LEU A 442 0.79 7.95 -3.39
C LEU A 442 -0.18 7.95 -2.21
N ALA A 443 0.09 8.80 -1.23
CA ALA A 443 -0.85 9.07 -0.14
C ALA A 443 -1.18 10.56 -0.10
N TYR A 444 -2.45 10.90 -0.06
CA TYR A 444 -2.89 12.26 0.26
C TYR A 444 -3.33 12.28 1.72
N PHE A 445 -2.59 13.00 2.54
CA PHE A 445 -2.81 13.12 3.98
C PHE A 445 -3.64 14.36 4.30
N TYR A 446 -4.81 14.12 4.88
CA TYR A 446 -5.70 15.13 5.41
C TYR A 446 -5.49 15.18 6.93
N PRO A 447 -4.93 16.27 7.49
CA PRO A 447 -4.71 16.36 8.93
C PRO A 447 -6.06 16.49 9.66
N ALA A 448 -6.10 16.01 10.90
CA ALA A 448 -7.13 16.46 11.84
C ALA A 448 -7.07 17.99 11.95
N ASP A 449 -8.21 18.60 12.22
CA ASP A 449 -8.39 20.06 12.29
C ASP A 449 -8.14 20.79 10.97
N SER A 450 -8.18 20.05 9.85
CA SER A 450 -8.24 20.66 8.53
C SER A 450 -9.59 21.33 8.34
N ASN A 451 -9.61 22.66 8.46
CA ASN A 451 -10.73 23.47 8.01
C ASN A 451 -10.61 23.71 6.48
N GLY A 452 -10.81 22.65 5.69
CA GLY A 452 -10.67 22.71 4.22
C GLY A 452 -9.23 22.94 3.72
N ARG A 453 -8.21 22.62 4.54
CA ARG A 453 -6.81 22.67 4.09
C ARG A 453 -6.58 21.60 3.01
N ALA A 454 -5.87 21.98 1.95
CA ALA A 454 -5.44 21.04 0.91
C ALA A 454 -4.61 19.90 1.52
N PRO A 455 -4.77 18.66 1.03
CA PRO A 455 -4.02 17.52 1.53
C PRO A 455 -2.53 17.63 1.22
N THR A 456 -1.70 17.04 2.07
CA THR A 456 -0.27 16.87 1.80
C THR A 456 -0.04 15.57 1.03
N MET A 457 0.54 15.66 -0.17
CA MET A 457 0.92 14.48 -0.94
C MET A 457 2.24 13.89 -0.41
N LEU A 458 2.21 12.61 -0.05
CA LEU A 458 3.37 11.80 0.30
C LEU A 458 3.62 10.78 -0.80
N ALA A 459 4.71 10.94 -1.53
CA ALA A 459 5.15 9.97 -2.52
C ALA A 459 5.87 8.79 -1.85
N ALA A 460 5.59 7.57 -2.30
CA ALA A 460 6.24 6.36 -1.84
C ALA A 460 6.58 5.50 -3.06
N THR A 461 7.78 5.65 -3.60
CA THR A 461 8.19 5.06 -4.87
C THR A 461 9.48 4.26 -4.77
N SER A 462 9.66 3.35 -5.72
CA SER A 462 10.82 2.48 -5.86
C SER A 462 12.17 3.23 -5.94
N TRP A 463 12.18 4.50 -6.37
CA TRP A 463 13.36 5.38 -6.39
C TRP A 463 14.06 5.51 -5.05
N SER A 464 13.31 5.78 -3.99
CA SER A 464 13.89 5.93 -2.65
C SER A 464 14.04 4.57 -1.94
N GLY A 465 13.64 3.47 -2.61
CA GLY A 465 13.31 2.20 -1.97
C GLY A 465 12.00 2.24 -1.17
N GLY A 466 11.17 3.25 -1.42
CA GLY A 466 9.85 3.51 -0.86
C GLY A 466 8.78 2.52 -1.34
N GLY A 467 7.52 2.88 -1.11
CA GLY A 467 6.34 2.15 -1.54
C GLY A 467 5.51 1.56 -0.41
N ILE A 468 4.43 0.89 -0.79
CA ILE A 468 3.48 0.25 0.12
C ILE A 468 3.56 -1.28 0.02
N SER A 469 3.48 -1.97 1.15
CA SER A 469 3.31 -3.43 1.17
C SER A 469 2.58 -3.94 2.41
N HIS A 470 1.94 -5.10 2.30
CA HIS A 470 1.33 -5.77 3.45
C HIS A 470 2.39 -6.20 4.46
N ARG A 471 2.00 -6.26 5.73
CA ARG A 471 2.84 -6.72 6.85
C ARG A 471 2.07 -7.68 7.76
N GLY A 472 2.63 -7.95 8.94
CA GLY A 472 2.06 -8.87 9.93
C GLY A 472 2.32 -10.33 9.58
N ASN A 473 2.20 -11.25 10.55
CA ASN A 473 2.29 -12.68 10.29
C ASN A 473 0.88 -13.28 10.17
N THR A 474 0.27 -13.58 11.31
CA THR A 474 -1.12 -14.06 11.41
C THR A 474 -2.11 -13.04 10.86
N SER A 475 -1.93 -11.76 11.19
CA SER A 475 -2.83 -10.68 10.76
C SER A 475 -2.81 -10.37 9.26
N HIS A 476 -1.88 -10.96 8.50
CA HIS A 476 -1.91 -10.88 7.04
C HIS A 476 -3.07 -11.67 6.43
N TRP A 477 -3.52 -12.70 7.13
CA TRP A 477 -4.56 -13.62 6.69
C TRP A 477 -5.96 -13.10 6.97
N ASP A 478 -6.11 -12.19 7.94
CA ASP A 478 -7.35 -11.49 8.25
C ASP A 478 -7.88 -10.69 7.04
N ALA A 479 -9.18 -10.41 7.03
CA ALA A 479 -9.83 -9.64 5.98
C ALA A 479 -9.24 -8.22 5.85
N LYS A 480 -9.14 -7.52 6.98
CA LYS A 480 -8.44 -6.24 7.10
C LYS A 480 -6.96 -6.47 7.33
N LYS A 481 -6.10 -6.07 6.40
CA LYS A 481 -4.65 -6.36 6.48
C LYS A 481 -3.89 -5.14 7.00
N PRO A 482 -2.83 -5.33 7.81
CA PRO A 482 -1.92 -4.25 8.13
C PRO A 482 -0.95 -4.03 6.97
N PHE A 483 -0.45 -2.81 6.83
CA PHE A 483 0.51 -2.44 5.79
C PHE A 483 1.61 -1.53 6.33
N ASN A 484 2.70 -1.45 5.58
CA ASN A 484 3.75 -0.45 5.77
C ASN A 484 3.75 0.50 4.58
N PHE A 485 3.95 1.77 4.86
CA PHE A 485 4.06 2.83 3.87
C PHE A 485 5.42 3.50 4.07
N ARG A 486 6.30 3.39 3.07
CA ARG A 486 7.62 4.01 3.11
C ARG A 486 7.67 5.17 2.12
N CYS A 487 7.72 6.38 2.65
CA CYS A 487 7.79 7.60 1.87
C CYS A 487 9.15 7.77 1.19
N ASP A 488 9.16 8.57 0.13
CA ASP A 488 10.38 8.95 -0.58
C ASP A 488 11.24 9.89 0.24
N GLU A 489 10.59 10.79 0.97
CA GLU A 489 11.22 11.69 1.94
C GLU A 489 10.61 11.52 3.34
N PRO A 490 11.26 12.02 4.40
CA PRO A 490 10.70 11.91 5.75
C PRO A 490 9.31 12.54 5.80
N HIS A 491 8.34 11.82 6.35
CA HIS A 491 6.92 12.22 6.26
C HIS A 491 6.57 13.39 7.19
N ARG A 492 7.38 13.64 8.23
CA ARG A 492 7.19 14.74 9.19
C ARG A 492 5.83 14.74 9.90
N LEU A 493 5.30 13.55 10.20
CA LEU A 493 4.01 13.34 10.87
C LEU A 493 4.25 12.75 12.26
N MET A 494 3.25 12.82 13.14
CA MET A 494 3.29 12.25 14.50
C MET A 494 4.45 12.79 15.36
N ASN A 495 4.76 14.09 15.27
CA ASN A 495 5.86 14.74 16.00
C ASN A 495 7.28 14.24 15.62
N ASP A 496 7.41 13.38 14.60
CA ASP A 496 8.67 12.87 14.08
C ASP A 496 9.16 13.73 12.91
N THR A 497 10.44 14.11 12.85
CA THR A 497 11.02 14.91 11.76
C THR A 497 11.90 14.11 10.78
N GLY A 498 12.22 12.85 11.09
CA GLY A 498 13.34 12.13 10.47
C GLY A 498 13.00 10.81 9.76
N THR A 499 11.89 10.14 10.11
CA THR A 499 11.61 8.81 9.52
C THR A 499 10.84 8.87 8.20
N LYS A 500 11.13 7.88 7.35
CA LYS A 500 10.41 7.61 6.09
C LYS A 500 9.34 6.54 6.26
N HIS A 501 9.24 5.91 7.43
CA HIS A 501 8.43 4.72 7.66
C HIS A 501 7.18 5.01 8.48
N LEU A 502 6.02 4.82 7.86
CA LEU A 502 4.73 4.75 8.55
C LEU A 502 4.23 3.32 8.58
N LEU A 503 3.67 2.94 9.72
CA LEU A 503 3.17 1.61 9.98
C LEU A 503 1.67 1.69 10.32
N PHE A 504 0.87 0.91 9.62
CA PHE A 504 -0.59 0.88 9.81
C PHE A 504 -1.00 -0.51 10.30
N SER A 505 -1.38 -0.57 11.57
CA SER A 505 -1.87 -1.79 12.22
C SER A 505 -3.39 -1.89 12.10
N ASN A 506 -3.89 -3.08 11.83
CA ASN A 506 -5.30 -3.30 11.50
C ASN A 506 -6.23 -3.28 12.71
N GLY A 507 -5.72 -3.45 13.94
CA GLY A 507 -6.46 -3.37 15.21
C GLY A 507 -7.59 -4.39 15.42
N VAL A 508 -7.84 -5.31 14.49
CA VAL A 508 -9.04 -6.18 14.49
C VAL A 508 -9.19 -7.10 15.71
N ARG A 509 -8.11 -7.33 16.47
CA ARG A 509 -8.14 -8.17 17.69
C ARG A 509 -8.52 -7.38 18.94
N ASP A 510 -8.66 -6.07 18.82
CA ASP A 510 -9.04 -5.17 19.88
C ASP A 510 -10.26 -4.35 19.42
N PRO A 511 -11.49 -4.78 19.78
CA PRO A 511 -12.70 -4.04 19.45
C PRO A 511 -12.69 -2.59 19.99
N THR A 512 -11.96 -2.33 21.09
CA THR A 512 -11.84 -0.98 21.67
C THR A 512 -10.96 -0.04 20.84
N ARG A 513 -9.98 -0.60 20.12
CA ARG A 513 -8.89 0.10 19.39
C ARG A 513 -7.93 0.89 20.28
N MET A 514 -8.01 0.72 21.60
CA MET A 514 -7.26 1.51 22.57
C MET A 514 -6.10 0.75 23.22
N ARG A 515 -6.12 -0.59 23.24
CA ARG A 515 -5.20 -1.39 24.08
C ARG A 515 -3.72 -1.16 23.75
N ASN A 516 -3.38 -1.09 22.47
CA ASN A 516 -2.02 -0.78 22.03
C ASN A 516 -1.58 0.62 22.51
N ASN A 517 -2.39 1.64 22.23
CA ASN A 517 -2.04 3.01 22.56
C ASN A 517 -1.96 3.23 24.08
N LEU A 518 -2.93 2.70 24.82
CA LEU A 518 -2.96 2.74 26.29
C LEU A 518 -1.70 2.11 26.89
N SER A 519 -1.26 0.96 26.36
CA SER A 519 -0.04 0.29 26.82
C SER A 519 1.21 1.12 26.52
N TYR A 520 1.30 1.74 25.35
CA TYR A 520 2.44 2.56 24.95
C TYR A 520 2.52 3.86 25.74
N GLU A 521 1.40 4.56 25.94
CA GLU A 521 1.35 5.77 26.75
C GLU A 521 1.66 5.49 28.21
N LEU A 522 1.15 4.38 28.77
CA LEU A 522 1.44 3.98 30.13
C LEU A 522 2.94 3.71 30.30
N PHE A 523 3.55 2.93 29.41
CA PHE A 523 4.99 2.65 29.49
C PHE A 523 5.83 3.93 29.37
N ARG A 524 5.53 4.80 28.40
CA ARG A 524 6.21 6.11 28.28
C ARG A 524 6.03 6.96 29.53
N SER A 525 4.88 6.89 30.21
CA SER A 525 4.66 7.66 31.43
C SER A 525 5.55 7.24 32.60
N PHE A 526 6.09 6.01 32.58
CA PHE A 526 7.06 5.54 33.58
C PHE A 526 8.48 6.09 33.35
N SER A 527 8.70 6.92 32.33
CA SER A 527 9.99 7.57 32.09
C SER A 527 10.45 8.39 33.28
N THR A 528 11.75 8.32 33.57
CA THR A 528 12.44 9.24 34.49
C THR A 528 13.55 9.94 33.71
N GLU A 529 13.99 11.14 34.11
CA GLU A 529 15.17 11.76 33.51
C GLU A 529 16.43 11.23 34.22
N PRO A 530 17.47 10.72 33.51
CA PRO A 530 17.69 10.71 32.06
C PRO A 530 17.32 9.39 31.34
N SER A 531 16.46 8.56 31.94
CA SER A 531 16.12 7.20 31.51
C SER A 531 14.68 7.10 30.94
N PRO A 532 14.45 7.54 29.68
CA PRO A 532 13.14 7.46 29.05
C PRO A 532 12.71 6.02 28.77
N ARG A 533 11.41 5.79 28.74
CA ARG A 533 10.79 4.54 28.30
C ARG A 533 10.29 4.70 26.89
N HIS A 534 10.79 3.86 25.99
CA HIS A 534 10.47 3.96 24.58
C HIS A 534 9.33 3.01 24.21
N ALA A 535 8.36 3.54 23.45
CA ALA A 535 7.30 2.80 22.80
C ALA A 535 6.87 3.55 21.53
N PRO A 536 6.30 2.88 20.51
CA PRO A 536 5.81 3.55 19.31
C PRO A 536 4.81 4.66 19.64
N ASP A 537 4.98 5.83 19.03
CA ASP A 537 3.92 6.83 18.99
C ASP A 537 2.82 6.32 18.08
N LEU A 538 1.57 6.41 18.55
CA LEU A 538 0.41 5.87 17.86
C LEU A 538 -0.66 6.95 17.78
N LYS A 539 -1.20 7.15 16.58
CA LYS A 539 -2.39 7.94 16.32
C LYS A 539 -3.36 7.13 15.47
N TRP A 540 -4.65 7.35 15.65
CA TRP A 540 -5.63 6.76 14.76
C TRP A 540 -5.77 7.57 13.48
N ALA A 541 -6.04 6.89 12.39
CA ALA A 541 -6.33 7.53 11.11
C ALA A 541 -7.36 6.71 10.34
N GLU A 542 -8.26 7.40 9.67
CA GLU A 542 -9.11 6.78 8.65
C GLU A 542 -8.26 6.52 7.40
N VAL A 543 -8.40 5.33 6.82
CA VAL A 543 -7.65 4.96 5.63
C VAL A 543 -8.61 4.60 4.51
N PHE A 544 -8.28 5.12 3.33
CA PHE A 544 -8.96 4.88 2.09
C PHE A 544 -7.96 4.35 1.10
N PHE A 545 -8.37 3.40 0.27
CA PHE A 545 -7.51 2.79 -0.73
C PHE A 545 -8.20 2.82 -2.08
N ASN A 546 -7.59 3.52 -3.03
CA ASN A 546 -8.14 3.83 -4.34
C ASN A 546 -9.56 4.39 -4.26
N GLY A 547 -9.88 5.20 -3.26
CA GLY A 547 -11.23 5.77 -3.03
C GLY A 547 -12.18 4.90 -2.21
N ASP A 548 -11.87 3.64 -1.91
CA ASP A 548 -12.68 2.81 -1.01
C ASP A 548 -12.29 3.04 0.45
N TYR A 549 -13.26 3.22 1.34
CA TYR A 549 -12.99 3.23 2.78
C TYR A 549 -12.58 1.82 3.25
N ILE A 550 -11.41 1.72 3.89
CA ILE A 550 -10.87 0.45 4.41
C ILE A 550 -10.79 0.45 5.94
N GLY A 551 -11.36 1.45 6.60
CA GLY A 551 -11.54 1.45 8.04
C GLY A 551 -10.52 2.30 8.81
N LEU A 552 -10.65 2.21 10.13
CA LEU A 552 -9.82 2.88 11.12
C LEU A 552 -8.51 2.10 11.35
N TYR A 553 -7.37 2.74 11.17
CA TYR A 553 -6.06 2.11 11.42
C TYR A 553 -5.34 2.77 12.58
N GLU A 554 -4.56 1.96 13.30
CA GLU A 554 -3.55 2.44 14.23
C GLU A 554 -2.30 2.79 13.42
N MET A 555 -2.11 4.07 13.12
CA MET A 555 -0.91 4.61 12.49
C MET A 555 0.14 4.81 13.58
N HIS A 556 1.31 4.19 13.44
CA HIS A 556 2.34 4.28 14.47
C HIS A 556 3.75 4.39 13.90
N THR A 557 4.67 4.92 14.71
CA THR A 557 6.08 4.99 14.35
C THR A 557 6.70 3.60 14.30
N ARG A 558 7.73 3.46 13.47
CA ARG A 558 8.58 2.26 13.47
C ARG A 558 9.61 2.44 14.58
N VAL A 559 9.79 1.43 15.42
CA VAL A 559 10.94 1.37 16.32
C VAL A 559 12.21 1.18 15.47
N ASP A 560 12.96 2.26 15.34
CA ASP A 560 14.23 2.34 14.66
C ASP A 560 15.09 3.46 15.27
N ARG A 561 16.27 3.69 14.67
CA ARG A 561 17.21 4.70 15.16
C ARG A 561 16.61 6.11 15.27
N HIS A 562 15.64 6.47 14.43
CA HIS A 562 15.05 7.80 14.47
C HIS A 562 14.12 7.93 15.68
N SER A 563 13.27 6.94 15.91
CA SER A 563 12.36 6.93 17.09
C SER A 563 13.10 6.84 18.43
N LEU A 564 14.31 6.26 18.44
CA LEU A 564 15.13 6.09 19.65
C LEU A 564 16.21 7.17 19.78
N GLY A 565 16.38 8.06 18.79
CA GLY A 565 17.46 9.05 18.81
C GLY A 565 18.88 8.46 18.66
N PHE A 566 19.02 7.24 18.14
CA PHE A 566 20.32 6.59 17.97
C PHE A 566 21.14 7.25 16.85
N PRO A 567 22.46 7.36 17.02
CA PRO A 567 23.34 7.84 15.95
C PRO A 567 23.33 6.89 14.74
N ARG A 568 23.80 7.41 13.60
CA ARG A 568 24.04 6.55 12.44
C ARG A 568 25.18 5.59 12.75
N TYR A 569 24.99 4.31 12.43
CA TYR A 569 26.09 3.35 12.45
C TYR A 569 27.23 3.79 11.51
N GLY A 570 28.45 3.74 12.01
CA GLY A 570 29.70 3.91 11.27
C GLY A 570 30.61 2.71 11.55
N ASP A 571 31.38 2.29 10.55
CA ASP A 571 32.29 1.14 10.65
C ASP A 571 33.46 1.40 11.65
N ASP A 572 33.65 2.65 12.05
CA ASP A 572 34.61 3.14 13.04
C ASP A 572 34.08 3.07 14.49
N ILE A 573 32.80 2.75 14.69
CA ILE A 573 32.19 2.70 16.02
C ILE A 573 32.40 1.30 16.62
N GLU A 574 33.34 1.21 17.57
CA GLU A 574 33.68 -0.05 18.26
C GLU A 574 32.49 -0.66 19.04
N TYR A 575 31.66 0.18 19.67
CA TYR A 575 30.46 -0.25 20.41
C TYR A 575 29.21 0.44 19.86
N PRO A 576 28.63 -0.05 18.76
CA PRO A 576 27.50 0.58 18.11
C PRO A 576 26.20 0.39 18.90
N ALA A 577 25.24 1.26 18.65
CA ALA A 577 23.88 1.09 19.16
C ALA A 577 23.24 -0.18 18.55
N GLN A 578 22.52 -0.95 19.37
CA GLN A 578 21.97 -2.25 18.98
C GLN A 578 20.45 -2.28 19.20
N LEU A 579 19.73 -2.94 18.29
CA LEU A 579 18.28 -3.06 18.36
C LEU A 579 17.87 -4.49 17.99
N PHE A 580 17.24 -5.19 18.93
CA PHE A 580 16.88 -6.58 18.76
C PHE A 580 15.40 -6.80 19.00
N LYS A 581 14.72 -7.28 17.97
CA LYS A 581 13.33 -7.71 18.10
C LYS A 581 13.30 -9.18 18.51
N THR A 582 12.56 -9.48 19.58
CA THR A 582 12.35 -10.85 20.04
C THR A 582 11.46 -11.61 19.05
N THR A 583 12.06 -12.20 18.02
CA THR A 583 11.40 -13.16 17.14
C THR A 583 12.05 -14.52 17.28
N SER A 584 11.23 -15.56 17.34
CA SER A 584 11.64 -16.94 17.62
C SER A 584 12.63 -17.58 16.62
N GLN A 585 12.95 -16.94 15.49
CA GLN A 585 13.64 -17.59 14.37
C GLN A 585 14.58 -16.71 13.53
N LYS A 586 15.11 -15.59 14.03
CA LYS A 586 16.09 -14.80 13.28
C LYS A 586 17.43 -14.75 13.98
N TYR A 587 18.33 -15.65 13.58
CA TYR A 587 19.75 -15.44 13.83
C TYR A 587 20.18 -14.13 13.15
N PRO A 588 21.02 -13.31 13.80
CA PRO A 588 21.57 -12.12 13.17
C PRO A 588 22.24 -12.49 11.84
N THR A 589 22.05 -11.66 10.80
CA THR A 589 22.68 -11.93 9.50
C THR A 589 24.20 -11.78 9.60
N LEU A 590 24.98 -12.36 8.67
CA LEU A 590 26.45 -12.21 8.63
C LEU A 590 26.94 -10.73 8.65
N ARG A 591 26.05 -9.78 8.31
CA ARG A 591 26.33 -8.34 8.32
C ARG A 591 26.53 -7.76 9.73
N TRP A 592 26.17 -8.50 10.78
CA TRP A 592 26.24 -8.05 12.18
C TRP A 592 27.53 -8.45 12.91
N GLY A 593 28.43 -9.20 12.25
CA GLY A 593 29.78 -9.49 12.74
C GLY A 593 29.84 -10.01 14.18
N GLU A 594 30.82 -9.53 14.94
CA GLU A 594 31.09 -9.89 16.35
C GLU A 594 30.02 -9.38 17.32
N HIS A 595 29.31 -8.29 16.99
CA HIS A 595 28.23 -7.74 17.84
C HIS A 595 27.00 -8.67 17.94
N ALA A 596 26.84 -9.60 16.98
CA ALA A 596 25.86 -10.67 17.08
C ALA A 596 26.11 -11.59 18.29
N GLN A 597 27.35 -11.71 18.75
CA GLN A 597 27.73 -12.60 19.85
C GLN A 597 27.25 -12.04 21.20
N ASP A 598 27.50 -10.77 21.52
CA ASP A 598 27.01 -10.13 22.76
C ASP A 598 25.49 -10.25 22.90
N TYR A 599 24.76 -10.06 21.80
CA TYR A 599 23.32 -10.30 21.77
C TYR A 599 22.96 -11.78 21.94
N THR A 600 23.67 -12.69 21.26
CA THR A 600 23.39 -14.12 21.35
C THR A 600 23.61 -14.63 22.77
N GLU A 601 24.68 -14.19 23.44
CA GLU A 601 24.97 -14.46 24.84
C GLU A 601 23.92 -13.87 25.76
N THR A 602 23.54 -12.61 25.57
CA THR A 602 22.49 -11.96 26.36
C THR A 602 21.14 -12.65 26.18
N ARG A 603 20.79 -13.04 24.94
CA ARG A 603 19.56 -13.80 24.65
C ARG A 603 19.62 -15.20 25.25
N GLN A 604 20.76 -15.89 25.18
CA GLN A 604 20.93 -17.19 25.81
C GLN A 604 20.80 -17.07 27.33
N ALA A 605 21.38 -16.04 27.94
CA ALA A 605 21.25 -15.77 29.35
C ALA A 605 19.81 -15.49 29.78
N LEU A 606 19.07 -14.71 28.98
CA LEU A 606 17.64 -14.46 29.21
C LEU A 606 16.75 -15.70 28.93
N ALA A 607 17.13 -16.55 27.97
CA ALA A 607 16.36 -17.70 27.56
C ALA A 607 16.69 -18.99 28.35
N ASP A 608 17.66 -18.95 29.27
CA ASP A 608 18.05 -20.12 30.06
C ASP A 608 16.97 -20.49 31.08
N ALA A 609 16.05 -21.35 30.65
CA ALA A 609 14.92 -21.83 31.45
C ALA A 609 15.31 -22.57 32.75
N ARG A 610 16.59 -22.84 33.00
CA ARG A 610 17.05 -23.53 34.22
C ARG A 610 17.19 -22.61 35.43
N GLY A 611 17.15 -21.29 35.24
CA GLY A 611 17.28 -20.35 36.36
C GLY A 611 18.64 -20.32 37.03
N LEU A 612 19.69 -20.79 36.33
CA LEU A 612 21.02 -21.00 36.92
C LEU A 612 21.92 -19.75 36.89
N LEU A 613 21.49 -18.68 36.22
CA LEU A 613 22.25 -17.44 36.14
C LEU A 613 22.01 -16.58 37.39
N ALA A 614 23.10 -16.13 37.99
CA ALA A 614 23.07 -15.23 39.14
C ALA A 614 22.51 -13.85 38.75
N PHE A 615 21.76 -13.23 39.67
CA PHE A 615 21.11 -11.94 39.46
C PHE A 615 22.10 -10.86 39.01
N GLU A 616 23.31 -10.83 39.56
CA GLU A 616 24.35 -9.86 39.20
C GLU A 616 24.79 -9.99 37.72
N THR A 617 24.75 -11.20 37.19
CA THR A 617 25.12 -11.47 35.79
C THR A 617 24.07 -10.93 34.82
N LEU A 618 22.78 -10.99 35.19
CA LEU A 618 21.70 -10.41 34.40
C LEU A 618 21.65 -8.89 34.56
N ALA A 619 21.82 -8.38 35.79
CA ALA A 619 21.84 -6.96 36.10
C ALA A 619 23.04 -6.21 35.50
N SER A 620 24.12 -6.90 35.14
CA SER A 620 25.23 -6.31 34.38
C SER A 620 24.91 -6.12 32.89
N ARG A 621 23.94 -6.87 32.35
CA ARG A 621 23.57 -6.84 30.92
C ARG A 621 22.31 -6.04 30.62
N VAL A 622 21.34 -6.03 31.54
CA VAL A 622 20.03 -5.38 31.35
C VAL A 622 19.86 -4.25 32.35
N ASP A 623 19.34 -3.12 31.90
CA ASP A 623 19.01 -2.00 32.77
C ASP A 623 17.88 -2.41 33.73
N LEU A 624 18.18 -2.37 35.03
CA LEU A 624 17.28 -2.88 36.06
C LEU A 624 16.01 -2.03 36.17
N SER A 625 16.13 -0.71 36.02
CA SER A 625 14.97 0.19 36.09
C SER A 625 14.01 -0.05 34.92
N SER A 626 14.54 -0.24 33.71
CA SER A 626 13.79 -0.58 32.51
C SER A 626 13.11 -1.95 32.63
N ALA A 627 13.82 -2.94 33.18
CA ALA A 627 13.27 -4.27 33.44
C ALA A 627 12.11 -4.22 34.43
N ILE A 628 12.24 -3.47 35.54
CA ILE A 628 11.18 -3.32 36.55
C ILE A 628 9.97 -2.59 35.95
N ASP A 629 10.16 -1.48 35.25
CA ASP A 629 9.06 -0.73 34.62
C ASP A 629 8.32 -1.59 33.59
N TYR A 630 9.05 -2.38 32.79
CA TYR A 630 8.44 -3.32 31.84
C TYR A 630 7.71 -4.46 32.56
N HIS A 631 8.24 -4.96 33.68
CA HIS A 631 7.59 -5.98 34.50
C HIS A 631 6.28 -5.50 35.11
N ILE A 632 6.26 -4.26 35.62
CA ILE A 632 5.06 -3.61 36.14
C ILE A 632 4.05 -3.43 35.01
N LEU A 633 4.47 -2.88 33.87
CA LEU A 633 3.61 -2.74 32.69
C LEU A 633 2.97 -4.07 32.29
N LEU A 634 3.81 -5.11 32.12
CA LEU A 634 3.40 -6.45 31.69
C LEU A 634 2.28 -7.02 32.57
N ASN A 635 2.36 -6.75 33.88
CA ASN A 635 1.38 -7.18 34.84
C ASN A 635 0.13 -6.30 34.85
N ILE A 636 0.22 -4.98 34.65
CA ILE A 636 -0.97 -4.12 34.52
C ILE A 636 -1.79 -4.51 33.28
N ILE A 637 -1.11 -4.75 32.15
CA ILE A 637 -1.78 -5.00 30.87
C ILE A 637 -2.10 -6.48 30.62
N GLU A 638 -1.62 -7.38 31.48
CA GLU A 638 -1.79 -8.84 31.32
C GLU A 638 -1.21 -9.39 30.00
N GLY A 639 -0.02 -8.93 29.64
CA GLY A 639 0.60 -9.19 28.35
C GLY A 639 1.13 -10.62 28.18
N THR A 640 0.27 -11.62 28.05
CA THR A 640 0.67 -13.03 27.95
C THR A 640 1.67 -13.30 26.82
N ASP A 641 1.44 -12.71 25.64
CA ASP A 641 2.34 -12.86 24.47
C ASP A 641 3.63 -12.03 24.65
N ASN A 642 3.61 -11.05 25.56
CA ASN A 642 4.67 -10.07 25.81
C ASN A 642 5.70 -10.55 26.86
N MET A 643 5.47 -11.71 27.49
CA MET A 643 6.41 -12.36 28.40
C MET A 643 7.70 -12.81 27.68
N THR A 644 7.54 -13.39 26.49
CA THR A 644 8.63 -14.03 25.73
C THR A 644 8.81 -13.44 24.33
N HIS A 645 7.78 -12.79 23.80
CA HIS A 645 7.78 -12.18 22.47
C HIS A 645 7.30 -10.72 22.56
N ASN A 646 7.19 -10.04 21.41
CA ASN A 646 6.55 -8.71 21.33
C ASN A 646 7.14 -7.68 22.31
N TYR A 647 8.46 -7.62 22.38
CA TYR A 647 9.20 -6.44 22.83
C TYR A 647 10.49 -6.33 22.02
N ILE A 648 11.18 -5.22 22.21
CA ILE A 648 12.47 -4.96 21.58
C ILE A 648 13.47 -4.66 22.69
N LEU A 649 14.68 -5.22 22.58
CA LEU A 649 15.81 -4.84 23.42
C LEU A 649 16.65 -3.83 22.66
N ALA A 650 16.87 -2.67 23.26
CA ALA A 650 17.68 -1.60 22.72
C ALA A 650 18.93 -1.40 23.59
N LYS A 651 20.10 -1.22 23.00
CA LYS A 651 21.35 -0.91 23.71
C LYS A 651 22.00 0.29 23.08
N TRP A 652 22.27 1.31 23.89
CA TRP A 652 22.91 2.55 23.48
C TRP A 652 24.37 2.31 23.07
N PRO A 653 25.00 3.19 22.27
CA PRO A 653 26.40 3.03 21.92
C PRO A 653 27.30 3.22 23.16
N GLY A 654 28.34 2.40 23.28
CA GLY A 654 29.31 2.44 24.39
C GLY A 654 29.56 1.07 25.03
N GLU A 655 30.78 0.86 25.54
CA GLU A 655 31.29 -0.41 26.04
C GLU A 655 30.44 -1.00 27.19
N ASN A 656 30.09 -0.19 28.18
CA ASN A 656 29.39 -0.62 29.40
C ASN A 656 27.90 -0.26 29.42
N THR A 657 27.29 -0.09 28.25
CA THR A 657 25.85 0.17 28.14
C THR A 657 25.04 -1.11 28.33
N LYS A 658 23.83 -0.98 28.88
CA LYS A 658 22.93 -2.09 29.15
C LYS A 658 21.77 -2.11 28.16
N TYR A 659 21.13 -3.27 28.04
CA TYR A 659 19.90 -3.43 27.27
C TYR A 659 18.70 -2.88 28.04
N GLU A 660 17.84 -2.15 27.33
CA GLU A 660 16.59 -1.60 27.81
C GLU A 660 15.41 -2.19 27.04
N TYR A 661 14.27 -2.33 27.70
CA TYR A 661 13.02 -2.79 27.09
C TYR A 661 12.32 -1.65 26.33
N VAL A 662 11.86 -1.98 25.13
CA VAL A 662 10.99 -1.15 24.30
C VAL A 662 9.69 -1.91 24.05
N ALA A 663 8.57 -1.33 24.47
CA ALA A 663 7.25 -1.95 24.35
C ALA A 663 6.81 -2.05 22.88
N TRP A 664 6.22 -3.19 22.48
CA TRP A 664 5.82 -3.43 21.09
C TRP A 664 4.65 -4.42 20.98
N ASP A 665 3.67 -4.17 20.11
CA ASP A 665 2.57 -5.11 19.79
C ASP A 665 1.82 -5.64 21.03
N MET A 666 1.14 -4.73 21.72
CA MET A 666 0.48 -4.91 23.02
C MET A 666 -1.07 -5.03 22.89
N LYS A 667 -1.56 -5.58 21.77
CA LYS A 667 -3.01 -5.61 21.45
C LYS A 667 -3.81 -6.72 22.14
N ARG A 668 -3.14 -7.73 22.71
CA ARG A 668 -3.77 -8.94 23.29
C ARG A 668 -3.83 -8.90 24.83
N THR A 669 -4.19 -7.74 25.37
CA THR A 669 -4.04 -7.31 26.77
C THR A 669 -5.40 -6.99 27.43
N PHE A 670 -5.40 -6.71 28.74
CA PHE A 670 -6.56 -6.27 29.54
C PHE A 670 -7.76 -7.24 29.52
N ARG A 671 -7.53 -8.47 29.96
CA ARG A 671 -8.51 -9.58 29.92
C ARG A 671 -9.21 -9.85 31.26
N GLY A 672 -8.77 -9.22 32.35
CA GLY A 672 -9.39 -9.38 33.67
C GLY A 672 -9.08 -10.73 34.34
N GLY A 673 -7.88 -11.27 34.13
CA GLY A 673 -7.42 -12.52 34.72
C GLY A 673 -6.48 -12.35 35.93
N ASP A 674 -6.38 -13.43 36.72
CA ASP A 674 -5.61 -13.46 37.96
C ASP A 674 -4.16 -13.92 37.79
N CYS A 675 -3.75 -14.23 36.55
CA CYS A 675 -2.41 -14.75 36.27
C CYS A 675 -1.33 -13.72 36.60
N TYR A 676 -0.18 -14.19 37.10
CA TYR A 676 1.01 -13.37 37.26
C TYR A 676 1.93 -13.55 36.05
N PHE A 677 2.44 -12.44 35.51
CA PHE A 677 3.21 -12.45 34.27
C PHE A 677 4.65 -12.06 34.57
N THR A 678 5.60 -12.78 33.96
CA THR A 678 7.03 -12.50 34.07
C THR A 678 7.64 -12.50 32.69
N HIS A 679 8.50 -11.52 32.41
CA HIS A 679 9.43 -11.61 31.29
C HIS A 679 10.69 -12.36 31.73
N HIS A 680 11.53 -12.73 30.77
CA HIS A 680 12.74 -13.52 31.01
C HIS A 680 13.60 -13.04 32.19
N PHE A 681 13.95 -11.75 32.23
CA PHE A 681 14.74 -11.20 33.34
C PHE A 681 14.01 -11.35 34.68
N ALA A 682 12.74 -10.92 34.77
CA ALA A 682 11.97 -11.02 36.01
C ALA A 682 11.74 -12.47 36.45
N HIS A 683 11.64 -13.42 35.51
CA HIS A 683 11.51 -14.84 35.83
C HIS A 683 12.70 -15.36 36.66
N HIS A 684 13.91 -14.87 36.36
CA HIS A 684 15.13 -15.18 37.12
C HIS A 684 15.26 -14.35 38.39
N ALA A 685 14.99 -13.05 38.30
CA ALA A 685 15.20 -12.10 39.38
C ALA A 685 14.15 -12.18 40.49
N GLN A 686 12.92 -12.65 40.21
CA GLN A 686 11.82 -12.66 41.18
C GLN A 686 12.07 -13.47 42.45
N HIS A 687 13.10 -14.32 42.49
CA HIS A 687 13.45 -15.10 43.67
C HIS A 687 14.42 -14.36 44.61
N THR A 688 14.90 -13.16 44.24
CA THR A 688 15.77 -12.35 45.08
C THR A 688 14.97 -11.29 45.83
N ASP A 689 15.29 -11.11 47.12
CA ASP A 689 14.67 -10.08 47.96
C ASP A 689 14.94 -8.68 47.44
N GLU A 690 16.12 -8.47 46.84
CA GLU A 690 16.52 -7.21 46.23
C GLU A 690 15.57 -6.81 45.09
N PHE A 691 15.32 -7.72 44.14
CA PHE A 691 14.43 -7.42 43.02
C PHE A 691 12.98 -7.18 43.47
N GLN A 692 12.47 -8.02 44.39
CA GLN A 692 11.11 -7.85 44.92
C GLN A 692 10.94 -6.53 45.67
N SER A 693 11.96 -6.10 46.41
CA SER A 693 11.92 -4.81 47.13
C SER A 693 11.88 -3.63 46.16
N LEU A 694 12.71 -3.66 45.11
CA LEU A 694 12.72 -2.61 44.08
C LEU A 694 11.41 -2.56 43.27
N VAL A 695 10.81 -3.71 42.96
CA VAL A 695 9.49 -3.76 42.30
C VAL A 695 8.41 -3.15 43.19
N ARG A 696 8.41 -3.43 44.49
CA ARG A 696 7.43 -2.86 45.43
C ARG A 696 7.59 -1.35 45.61
N GLU A 697 8.82 -0.88 45.76
CA GLU A 697 9.12 0.55 45.83
C GLU A 697 8.62 1.28 44.57
N ARG A 698 8.98 0.75 43.39
CA ARG A 698 8.57 1.33 42.12
C ARG A 698 7.07 1.24 41.91
N TRP A 699 6.42 0.15 42.33
CA TRP A 699 4.97 0.02 42.29
C TRP A 699 4.30 1.09 43.14
N ALA A 700 4.76 1.31 44.38
CA ALA A 700 4.20 2.32 45.27
C ALA A 700 4.27 3.74 44.66
N GLU A 701 5.39 4.08 44.01
CA GLU A 701 5.56 5.36 43.31
C GLU A 701 4.57 5.52 42.15
N VAL A 702 4.53 4.54 41.25
CA VAL A 702 3.69 4.56 40.05
C VAL A 702 2.20 4.50 40.44
N ARG A 703 1.84 3.68 41.43
CA ARG A 703 0.46 3.49 41.92
C ARG A 703 -0.11 4.72 42.62
N GLY A 704 0.74 5.52 43.27
CA GLY A 704 0.38 6.78 43.91
C GLY A 704 0.02 7.90 42.92
N SER A 705 0.36 7.74 41.65
CA SER A 705 0.13 8.75 40.61
C SER A 705 -0.30 8.14 39.28
N LEU A 706 0.67 7.69 38.47
CA LEU A 706 0.53 7.31 37.06
C LEU A 706 -0.41 6.12 36.80
N ALA A 707 -0.46 5.15 37.73
CA ALA A 707 -1.31 3.96 37.67
C ALA A 707 -2.44 3.98 38.71
N SER A 708 -2.86 5.17 39.17
CA SER A 708 -4.09 5.28 39.95
C SER A 708 -5.31 4.93 39.08
N PRO A 709 -6.37 4.31 39.64
CA PRO A 709 -7.60 4.03 38.89
C PRO A 709 -8.17 5.28 38.18
N ALA A 710 -8.18 6.43 38.86
CA ALA A 710 -8.69 7.68 38.27
C ALA A 710 -7.87 8.12 37.04
N THR A 711 -6.53 8.09 37.14
CA THR A 711 -5.64 8.44 36.02
C THR A 711 -5.79 7.47 34.86
N LEU A 712 -5.86 6.16 35.13
CA LEU A 712 -6.01 5.14 34.10
C LEU A 712 -7.36 5.23 33.39
N LEU A 713 -8.45 5.44 34.12
CA LEU A 713 -9.79 5.61 33.56
C LEU A 713 -9.89 6.90 32.74
N SER A 714 -9.28 8.00 33.21
CA SER A 714 -9.24 9.27 32.46
C SER A 714 -8.50 9.13 31.13
N ARG A 715 -7.44 8.29 31.06
CA ARG A 715 -6.77 7.97 29.80
C ARG A 715 -7.69 7.23 28.84
N ILE A 716 -8.43 6.23 29.32
CA ILE A 716 -9.40 5.49 28.51
C ILE A 716 -10.49 6.44 27.98
N GLU A 717 -11.04 7.31 28.83
CA GLU A 717 -12.05 8.30 28.46
C GLU A 717 -11.54 9.27 27.39
N ALA A 718 -10.32 9.80 27.53
CA ALA A 718 -9.72 10.67 26.53
C ALA A 718 -9.51 9.97 25.19
N MET A 719 -9.08 8.70 25.20
CA MET A 719 -8.93 7.89 23.99
C MET A 719 -10.28 7.59 23.34
N GLU A 720 -11.27 7.16 24.12
CA GLU A 720 -12.64 6.89 23.66
C GLU A 720 -13.23 8.13 22.98
N GLY A 721 -13.11 9.30 23.62
CA GLY A 721 -13.58 10.58 23.08
C GLY A 721 -12.95 10.95 21.72
N SER A 722 -11.76 10.44 21.42
CA SER A 722 -11.04 10.68 20.17
C SER A 722 -11.43 9.73 19.01
N ILE A 723 -12.01 8.56 19.31
CA ILE A 723 -12.26 7.52 18.29
C ILE A 723 -13.73 7.09 18.19
N ALA A 724 -14.54 7.26 19.23
CA ALA A 724 -15.88 6.68 19.33
C ALA A 724 -16.78 7.02 18.14
N ARG A 725 -16.67 8.25 17.59
CA ARG A 725 -17.46 8.72 16.43
C ARG A 725 -17.18 7.95 15.13
N HIS A 726 -16.00 7.31 15.03
CA HIS A 726 -15.59 6.57 13.83
C HIS A 726 -15.82 5.05 13.96
N ILE A 727 -16.06 4.56 15.17
CA ILE A 727 -16.24 3.13 15.43
C ILE A 727 -17.43 2.53 14.67
N PRO A 728 -18.62 3.18 14.56
CA PRO A 728 -19.73 2.62 13.81
C PRO A 728 -19.35 2.28 12.36
N TRP A 729 -18.59 3.16 11.69
CA TRP A 729 -18.12 2.94 10.32
C TRP A 729 -17.10 1.81 10.22
N GLU A 730 -16.22 1.66 11.21
CA GLU A 730 -15.27 0.54 11.30
C GLU A 730 -16.01 -0.79 11.51
N PHE A 731 -16.98 -0.82 12.41
CA PHE A 731 -17.77 -2.00 12.75
C PHE A 731 -18.62 -2.43 11.57
N GLU A 732 -19.30 -1.49 10.91
CA GLU A 732 -20.06 -1.77 9.70
C GLU A 732 -19.17 -2.35 8.58
N ARG A 733 -17.97 -1.80 8.39
CA ARG A 733 -17.07 -2.25 7.32
C ARG A 733 -16.49 -3.64 7.56
N TRP A 734 -16.18 -4.00 8.80
CA TRP A 734 -15.38 -5.20 9.10
C TRP A 734 -16.04 -6.23 10.02
N GLY A 735 -17.18 -5.92 10.63
CA GLY A 735 -17.94 -6.84 11.50
C GLY A 735 -17.15 -7.33 12.71
N VAL A 736 -16.35 -6.45 13.32
CA VAL A 736 -15.47 -6.78 14.47
C VAL A 736 -16.15 -6.58 15.82
N ASP A 737 -17.42 -6.19 15.82
CA ASP A 737 -18.24 -5.86 16.97
C ASP A 737 -18.84 -7.09 17.65
N GLU A 738 -18.80 -8.26 17.00
CA GLU A 738 -19.39 -9.51 17.50
C GLU A 738 -20.88 -9.37 17.85
N GLY A 739 -21.58 -8.39 17.25
CA GLY A 739 -22.97 -8.04 17.56
C GLY A 739 -23.19 -7.27 18.86
N ARG A 740 -22.11 -6.77 19.50
CA ARG A 740 -22.16 -6.01 20.76
C ARG A 740 -21.95 -4.51 20.52
N PRO A 741 -22.63 -3.63 21.27
CA PRO A 741 -22.36 -2.20 21.28
C PRO A 741 -20.91 -1.88 21.68
N TYR A 742 -20.33 -0.84 21.07
CA TYR A 742 -18.96 -0.40 21.38
C TYR A 742 -18.73 -0.14 22.88
N GLN A 743 -19.72 0.46 23.56
CA GLN A 743 -19.62 0.82 24.97
C GLN A 743 -19.34 -0.38 25.87
N GLU A 744 -19.90 -1.55 25.55
CA GLU A 744 -19.68 -2.76 26.36
C GLU A 744 -18.20 -3.17 26.37
N PHE A 745 -17.50 -3.05 25.24
CA PHE A 745 -16.08 -3.36 25.16
C PHE A 745 -15.23 -2.35 25.96
N VAL A 746 -15.64 -1.09 25.97
CA VAL A 746 -14.95 -0.05 26.75
C VAL A 746 -15.17 -0.26 28.25
N ASP A 747 -16.39 -0.58 28.67
CA ASP A 747 -16.71 -0.83 30.07
C ASP A 747 -16.05 -2.11 30.60
N GLU A 748 -15.93 -3.14 29.75
CA GLU A 748 -15.14 -4.34 30.03
C GLU A 748 -13.66 -4.00 30.22
N LEU A 749 -13.07 -3.19 29.33
CA LEU A 749 -11.68 -2.72 29.46
C LEU A 749 -11.46 -1.96 30.78
N ARG A 750 -12.37 -1.04 31.14
CA ARG A 750 -12.32 -0.29 32.41
C ARG A 750 -12.37 -1.21 33.62
N SER A 751 -13.34 -2.12 33.63
CA SER A 751 -13.59 -3.05 34.74
C SER A 751 -12.40 -3.99 34.95
N ASN A 752 -11.90 -4.59 33.85
CA ASN A 752 -10.74 -5.48 33.88
C ASN A 752 -9.50 -4.77 34.41
N LEU A 753 -9.27 -3.52 33.99
CA LEU A 753 -8.13 -2.75 34.44
C LEU A 753 -8.20 -2.44 35.93
N VAL A 754 -9.34 -1.96 36.45
CA VAL A 754 -9.50 -1.65 37.87
C VAL A 754 -9.37 -2.91 38.74
N TYR A 755 -9.98 -4.00 38.30
CA TYR A 755 -9.83 -5.30 38.95
C TYR A 755 -8.36 -5.72 39.01
N ARG A 756 -7.64 -5.57 37.90
CA ARG A 756 -6.23 -5.94 37.81
C ARG A 756 -5.35 -5.12 38.76
N ILE A 757 -5.56 -3.82 38.86
CA ILE A 757 -4.83 -2.96 39.80
C ILE A 757 -5.06 -3.43 41.25
N THR A 758 -6.27 -3.85 41.60
CA THR A 758 -6.60 -4.35 42.94
C THR A 758 -5.80 -5.62 43.29
N LEU A 759 -5.64 -6.53 42.34
CA LEU A 759 -4.80 -7.73 42.52
C LEU A 759 -3.32 -7.40 42.68
N LEU A 760 -2.83 -6.41 41.94
CA LEU A 760 -1.43 -5.97 42.06
C LEU A 760 -1.17 -5.26 43.38
N ASP A 761 -2.14 -4.50 43.90
CA ASP A 761 -2.07 -3.90 45.25
C ASP A 761 -1.96 -4.98 46.33
N GLN A 762 -2.66 -6.11 46.21
CA GLN A 762 -2.52 -7.22 47.15
C GLN A 762 -1.13 -7.87 47.11
N ARG A 763 -0.47 -7.84 45.95
CA ARG A 763 0.82 -8.51 45.75
C ARG A 763 2.01 -7.62 46.10
N TRP A 764 1.97 -6.36 45.71
CA TRP A 764 3.10 -5.43 45.81
C TRP A 764 2.85 -4.29 46.81
N GLY A 765 1.63 -4.18 47.37
CA GLY A 765 1.29 -3.21 48.40
C GLY A 765 1.58 -3.65 49.84
N GLN A 766 2.03 -4.90 50.04
CA GLN A 766 2.59 -5.43 51.30
C GLN A 766 4.10 -5.57 51.17
#